data_AF-A0AAU9XBS0-F1
#
_entry.id   AF-A0AAU9XBS0-F1
#
_cell.length_a   1.000
_cell.length_b   1.000
_cell.length_c   1.000
_cell.angle_alpha   90.00
_cell.angle_beta   90.00
_cell.angle_gamma   90.00
#
_symmetry.space_group_name_H-M   'P 1'
#
loop_
_entity.id
_entity.type
_entity.pdbx_description
1 polymer ?
#
loop_
_entity_poly.entity_id
_entity_poly.type
_entity_poly.pdbx_seq_one_letter_code
_entity_poly.pdbx_strand_id
1 'polypeptide(L)'
;SGIPFQAGNLNTSKTLQDWSCSSGCTPSFHCRLPRCTNVVFPTAFSGSGRVQVYVTISHDEKFSRVHSPSAVWVQSVTTRGFEVCARESGIGSNGTGIINWLAFQGHPQMTRGSVTFSGIWTTETKCDKINLSQGFVGTPHVFVSAKYTRDTKPDDAMYVWLENVSSKSFEVCIREFLPFDGKHQDTVVDWFAFTGNGSEFNFSRAGEVNFPNSGIPKVENNYGFCQKVHFNTTFYASPIVLISVHHFYNPQVSGKSSSSPENNIVTAWVEEVGLTSMTICVKDLSGAGSKHDPLSVSYVVIGDIDPCLGVYCPSFGVCKTYSAHEARCVCNDSCPSYQDPVCSANGTTYDNECRYKLSYCRGLDNNTMYHPGSCEGFPFLRGRVELLHVPKWSESGCKTVIFPPYRFYPNKDVHVQLTVNHINLNDSVTVHHAITLWTENVNTQNFTVCAMQAGRNGNNFNPFATVDWMAYQGAPINAVGGKIKVQKWWSGTKCEDVTFPKDMFKEDPVTLVTAEHVKTGKKYDAALIWTEDTTKTSFKVCLREMQNFDGKHEDIYVGWLAFSKLRKPLFTEYGSVKFPNTKQPSDESNNAYCEFVHFTRSYNVTPSVLITANHSTSESGNSAAVHNGITAWIENMNTTGFRTCVKEVYETRYDPLSVSYAVVTDICDPGWSYFNGYCYFTSETCTNWTNALKKCHDKNSVLIDVNTNEENVYIQHRHNGDNSWLGLNDRSTEGDFTWVAHGHGNFTAWAKNQPNNFKEEDCVHALGVKYNYEWNDVQCSDCHQFTCKKGE
;
A
#
# COMPACT_ATOMS: atom_id res chain seq x y z
N SER A 1 10.91 -50.56 6.23
CA SER A 1 11.78 -50.68 5.04
C SER A 1 12.03 -49.37 4.31
N GLY A 2 11.43 -48.23 4.71
CA GLY A 2 11.94 -46.90 4.35
C GLY A 2 13.19 -46.58 5.19
N ILE A 3 14.17 -45.81 4.76
CA ILE A 3 14.12 -44.55 4.01
C ILE A 3 15.43 -44.43 3.21
N PRO A 4 15.45 -44.21 1.88
CA PRO A 4 16.68 -43.88 1.18
C PRO A 4 16.75 -42.42 0.76
N PHE A 5 15.81 -41.55 1.14
CA PHE A 5 15.87 -40.12 0.86
C PHE A 5 15.31 -39.28 2.02
N GLN A 6 15.95 -38.15 2.31
CA GLN A 6 15.57 -37.19 3.33
C GLN A 6 15.66 -35.79 2.70
N ALA A 7 14.71 -34.93 3.00
CA ALA A 7 14.72 -33.54 2.55
C ALA A 7 14.46 -32.62 3.73
N GLY A 8 14.96 -31.40 3.64
CA GLY A 8 14.73 -30.38 4.64
C GLY A 8 15.10 -29.00 4.13
N ASN A 9 14.96 -28.03 5.02
CA ASN A 9 15.41 -26.68 4.79
C ASN A 9 16.23 -26.17 6.00
N LEU A 10 17.04 -25.15 5.77
CA LEU A 10 17.85 -24.48 6.80
C LEU A 10 17.79 -22.97 6.54
N ASN A 11 17.31 -22.22 7.53
CA ASN A 11 17.31 -20.75 7.46
C ASN A 11 18.74 -20.19 7.61
N THR A 12 19.12 -19.27 6.72
CA THR A 12 20.46 -18.71 6.62
C THR A 12 20.76 -17.63 7.66
N SER A 13 19.79 -17.15 8.44
CA SER A 13 20.03 -16.30 9.63
C SER A 13 20.97 -16.96 10.66
N LYS A 14 21.07 -18.30 10.65
CA LYS A 14 22.04 -19.06 11.46
C LYS A 14 23.39 -19.25 10.77
N THR A 15 23.50 -18.90 9.49
CA THR A 15 24.63 -19.17 8.61
C THR A 15 25.23 -17.91 7.96
N LEU A 16 24.66 -16.72 8.16
CA LEU A 16 25.11 -15.44 7.62
C LEU A 16 25.07 -14.36 8.73
N GLN A 17 26.02 -13.44 8.74
CA GLN A 17 26.06 -12.30 9.67
C GLN A 17 26.01 -11.00 8.84
N ASP A 18 25.25 -10.00 9.31
CA ASP A 18 24.85 -8.80 8.57
C ASP A 18 25.96 -8.12 7.75
N TRP A 19 25.66 -7.93 6.46
CA TRP A 19 26.46 -7.20 5.46
C TRP A 19 26.09 -5.72 5.42
N SER A 20 26.47 -4.94 6.42
CA SER A 20 26.43 -3.47 6.28
C SER A 20 27.75 -2.95 5.71
N CYS A 21 27.85 -2.87 4.38
CA CYS A 21 28.75 -1.90 3.75
C CYS A 21 28.05 -0.54 3.74
N SER A 22 28.06 0.16 4.87
CA SER A 22 27.71 1.59 4.89
C SER A 22 28.81 2.39 4.18
N SER A 23 28.40 3.32 3.32
CA SER A 23 29.19 4.34 2.62
C SER A 23 30.57 4.62 3.23
N GLY A 24 31.62 4.05 2.64
CA GLY A 24 32.99 4.24 3.07
C GLY A 24 33.83 2.98 2.90
N CYS A 25 34.12 2.58 1.65
CA CYS A 25 35.10 1.54 1.38
C CYS A 25 36.14 2.05 0.37
N THR A 26 37.25 2.56 0.88
CA THR A 26 38.61 2.29 0.41
C THR A 26 39.63 2.85 1.43
N PRO A 27 40.73 2.14 1.78
CA PRO A 27 41.11 0.78 1.40
C PRO A 27 41.43 -0.19 2.58
N SER A 28 41.28 -1.48 2.25
CA SER A 28 42.09 -2.64 2.70
C SER A 28 41.48 -3.68 3.71
N PHE A 29 41.22 -4.88 3.16
CA PHE A 29 41.42 -6.24 3.72
C PHE A 29 40.46 -6.93 4.73
N HIS A 30 39.25 -6.44 5.03
CA HIS A 30 38.31 -7.18 5.90
C HIS A 30 36.87 -7.38 5.38
N CYS A 31 36.71 -7.83 4.13
CA CYS A 31 35.53 -8.60 3.72
C CYS A 31 35.82 -10.09 3.94
N ARG A 32 35.46 -10.67 5.10
CA ARG A 32 35.72 -12.09 5.47
C ARG A 32 34.55 -12.57 6.35
N LEU A 33 33.84 -13.70 6.20
CA LEU A 33 33.96 -15.00 5.50
C LEU A 33 32.52 -15.52 5.17
N PRO A 34 32.29 -16.47 4.23
CA PRO A 34 31.09 -17.29 4.21
C PRO A 34 31.10 -18.14 5.48
N ARG A 35 29.93 -18.29 6.10
CA ARG A 35 29.76 -19.21 7.22
C ARG A 35 29.11 -20.49 6.69
N CYS A 36 29.92 -21.54 6.62
CA CYS A 36 29.44 -22.89 6.41
C CYS A 36 28.71 -23.37 7.67
N THR A 37 27.67 -24.18 7.49
CA THR A 37 26.85 -24.69 8.60
C THR A 37 26.63 -26.18 8.44
N ASN A 38 26.73 -26.87 9.56
CA ASN A 38 26.48 -28.30 9.64
C ASN A 38 24.98 -28.57 9.74
N VAL A 39 24.48 -29.38 8.82
CA VAL A 39 23.12 -29.93 8.80
C VAL A 39 23.17 -31.37 9.26
N VAL A 40 22.37 -31.71 10.27
CA VAL A 40 22.22 -33.07 10.79
C VAL A 40 21.03 -33.72 10.11
N PHE A 41 21.20 -34.95 9.61
CA PHE A 41 20.08 -35.68 9.04
C PHE A 41 19.12 -36.14 10.15
N PRO A 42 17.79 -36.02 9.96
CA PRO A 42 16.79 -36.55 10.89
C PRO A 42 17.04 -38.02 11.28
N THR A 43 17.50 -38.83 10.32
CA THR A 43 17.91 -40.22 10.53
C THR A 43 19.27 -40.46 9.86
N ALA A 44 20.19 -41.16 10.54
CA ALA A 44 21.48 -41.48 9.94
C ALA A 44 21.33 -42.50 8.79
N PHE A 45 22.05 -42.26 7.69
CA PHE A 45 22.10 -43.17 6.53
C PHE A 45 22.96 -44.41 6.84
N SER A 46 22.44 -45.61 6.57
CA SER A 46 23.08 -46.90 6.90
C SER A 46 23.31 -47.83 5.71
N GLY A 47 23.03 -47.37 4.49
CA GLY A 47 23.16 -48.15 3.25
C GLY A 47 24.60 -48.25 2.71
N SER A 48 24.77 -49.08 1.69
CA SER A 48 26.05 -49.29 0.99
C SER A 48 26.19 -48.31 -0.18
N GLY A 49 26.79 -47.14 0.05
CA GLY A 49 27.08 -46.16 -0.99
C GLY A 49 27.37 -44.77 -0.43
N ARG A 50 27.89 -43.86 -1.26
CA ARG A 50 28.08 -42.46 -0.85
C ARG A 50 26.71 -41.75 -0.76
N VAL A 51 26.53 -40.98 0.32
CA VAL A 51 25.41 -40.04 0.44
C VAL A 51 25.66 -38.89 -0.54
N GLN A 52 24.67 -38.58 -1.36
CA GLN A 52 24.70 -37.38 -2.20
C GLN A 52 23.72 -36.37 -1.64
N VAL A 53 24.12 -35.11 -1.69
CA VAL A 53 23.33 -33.98 -1.19
C VAL A 53 23.22 -32.96 -2.31
N TYR A 54 21.99 -32.52 -2.56
CA TYR A 54 21.67 -31.49 -3.53
C TYR A 54 21.09 -30.32 -2.78
N VAL A 55 21.66 -29.14 -3.02
CA VAL A 55 21.25 -27.92 -2.35
C VAL A 55 20.85 -26.86 -3.35
N THR A 56 19.78 -26.14 -3.03
CA THR A 56 19.35 -24.93 -3.71
C THR A 56 19.02 -23.85 -2.69
N ILE A 57 18.99 -22.60 -3.14
CA ILE A 57 18.60 -21.48 -2.28
C ILE A 57 17.20 -20.98 -2.67
N SER A 58 16.37 -20.78 -1.66
CA SER A 58 15.15 -19.99 -1.75
C SER A 58 15.19 -18.86 -0.73
N HIS A 59 14.19 -18.00 -0.74
CA HIS A 59 14.05 -16.95 0.28
C HIS A 59 12.68 -17.05 0.96
N ASP A 60 12.65 -16.71 2.25
CA ASP A 60 11.42 -16.61 3.06
C ASP A 60 10.80 -15.22 2.96
N GLU A 61 9.48 -15.15 3.17
CA GLU A 61 8.59 -13.98 3.26
C GLU A 61 8.99 -12.68 2.51
N LYS A 62 8.12 -12.26 1.58
CA LYS A 62 7.93 -10.88 1.04
C LYS A 62 9.05 -9.88 1.34
N PHE A 63 10.24 -10.14 0.83
CA PHE A 63 11.26 -9.10 0.74
C PHE A 63 10.83 -8.11 -0.36
N SER A 64 10.97 -6.82 -0.10
CA SER A 64 10.45 -5.75 -0.99
C SER A 64 11.04 -5.73 -2.41
N ARG A 65 12.05 -6.56 -2.68
CA ARG A 65 12.77 -6.68 -3.96
C ARG A 65 13.24 -8.11 -4.13
N VAL A 66 13.34 -8.56 -5.38
CA VAL A 66 13.94 -9.84 -5.72
C VAL A 66 15.40 -9.87 -5.24
N HIS A 67 15.81 -10.96 -4.62
CA HIS A 67 17.16 -11.11 -4.08
C HIS A 67 18.21 -11.17 -5.19
N SER A 68 19.46 -10.91 -4.84
CA SER A 68 20.55 -11.15 -5.80
C SER A 68 20.84 -12.63 -5.93
N PRO A 69 21.35 -13.07 -7.09
CA PRO A 69 21.84 -14.42 -7.23
C PRO A 69 22.80 -14.75 -6.10
N SER A 70 22.71 -15.98 -5.63
CA SER A 70 23.52 -16.50 -4.54
C SER A 70 24.08 -17.84 -4.96
N ALA A 71 25.34 -18.09 -4.63
CA ALA A 71 25.98 -19.37 -4.82
C ALA A 71 25.82 -20.21 -3.54
N VAL A 72 25.51 -21.49 -3.70
CA VAL A 72 25.39 -22.45 -2.59
C VAL A 72 26.14 -23.72 -2.96
N TRP A 73 26.88 -24.28 -2.00
CA TRP A 73 27.68 -25.48 -2.23
C TRP A 73 27.80 -26.36 -1.01
N VAL A 74 28.10 -27.64 -1.27
CA VAL A 74 28.34 -28.65 -0.24
C VAL A 74 29.84 -28.77 0.00
N GLN A 75 30.25 -28.69 1.26
CA GLN A 75 31.67 -28.72 1.65
C GLN A 75 32.11 -30.13 2.07
N SER A 76 31.33 -30.78 2.93
CA SER A 76 31.61 -32.13 3.40
C SER A 76 30.31 -32.92 3.59
N VAL A 77 30.34 -34.24 3.38
CA VAL A 77 29.17 -35.12 3.52
C VAL A 77 29.56 -36.37 4.29
N THR A 78 28.78 -36.71 5.31
CA THR A 78 28.89 -37.93 6.12
C THR A 78 27.57 -38.70 6.08
N THR A 79 27.50 -39.85 6.76
CA THR A 79 26.24 -40.57 6.93
C THR A 79 25.28 -39.93 7.94
N ARG A 80 25.75 -38.97 8.74
CA ARG A 80 24.97 -38.31 9.80
C ARG A 80 24.58 -36.87 9.48
N GLY A 81 25.19 -36.28 8.46
CA GLY A 81 24.96 -34.90 8.10
C GLY A 81 25.93 -34.42 7.03
N PHE A 82 25.81 -33.15 6.67
CA PHE A 82 26.66 -32.48 5.71
C PHE A 82 26.92 -31.05 6.13
N GLU A 83 27.98 -30.46 5.59
CA GLU A 83 28.29 -29.05 5.72
C GLU A 83 27.92 -28.33 4.43
N VAL A 84 27.21 -27.21 4.56
CA VAL A 84 26.77 -26.38 3.43
C VAL A 84 27.18 -24.94 3.65
N CYS A 85 27.58 -24.28 2.58
CA CYS A 85 27.98 -22.88 2.57
C CYS A 85 27.17 -22.13 1.52
N ALA A 86 26.89 -20.86 1.78
CA ALA A 86 26.24 -19.98 0.83
C ALA A 86 26.98 -18.63 0.76
N ARG A 87 27.00 -18.03 -0.43
CA ARG A 87 27.51 -16.69 -0.68
C ARG A 87 26.50 -15.92 -1.52
N GLU A 88 26.07 -14.78 -1.00
CA GLU A 88 25.13 -13.89 -1.68
C GLU A 88 25.87 -12.78 -2.42
N SER A 89 25.22 -12.10 -3.36
CA SER A 89 25.78 -10.92 -4.03
C SER A 89 24.93 -9.67 -3.72
N GLY A 90 25.49 -8.48 -3.86
CA GLY A 90 24.73 -7.22 -3.68
C GLY A 90 24.23 -6.97 -2.25
N ILE A 91 23.02 -6.42 -2.12
CA ILE A 91 22.34 -6.23 -0.83
C ILE A 91 21.88 -7.62 -0.37
N GLY A 92 22.59 -8.21 0.60
CA GLY A 92 22.33 -9.57 1.09
C GLY A 92 20.89 -9.76 1.60
N SER A 93 20.49 -11.01 1.79
CA SER A 93 19.15 -11.43 2.19
C SER A 93 18.77 -11.03 3.62
N ASN A 94 19.67 -10.42 4.39
CA ASN A 94 19.41 -10.01 5.78
C ASN A 94 18.86 -11.17 6.64
N GLY A 95 19.30 -12.40 6.33
CA GLY A 95 18.87 -13.62 7.02
C GLY A 95 17.57 -14.27 6.52
N THR A 96 16.99 -13.82 5.40
CA THR A 96 15.79 -14.44 4.79
C THR A 96 16.11 -15.61 3.87
N GLY A 97 17.38 -15.86 3.54
CA GLY A 97 17.76 -17.02 2.74
C GLY A 97 17.37 -18.35 3.40
N ILE A 98 16.98 -19.31 2.60
CA ILE A 98 16.66 -20.68 3.00
C ILE A 98 17.44 -21.61 2.08
N ILE A 99 18.31 -22.43 2.66
CA ILE A 99 18.96 -23.52 1.93
C ILE A 99 18.00 -24.71 1.96
N ASN A 100 17.49 -25.08 0.80
CA ASN A 100 16.73 -26.30 0.58
C ASN A 100 17.69 -27.43 0.25
N TRP A 101 17.47 -28.61 0.83
CA TRP A 101 18.35 -29.74 0.59
C TRP A 101 17.59 -31.05 0.43
N LEU A 102 18.15 -31.92 -0.40
CA LEU A 102 17.74 -33.30 -0.58
C LEU A 102 18.98 -34.19 -0.48
N ALA A 103 18.92 -35.18 0.39
CA ALA A 103 19.97 -36.16 0.59
C ALA A 103 19.43 -37.56 0.37
N PHE A 104 20.18 -38.40 -0.34
CA PHE A 104 19.82 -39.80 -0.53
C PHE A 104 21.04 -40.69 -0.63
N GLN A 105 20.83 -41.97 -0.34
CA GLN A 105 21.88 -43.00 -0.38
C GLN A 105 21.38 -44.21 -1.18
N GLY A 106 21.93 -44.40 -2.38
CA GLY A 106 21.73 -45.63 -3.16
C GLY A 106 20.34 -45.83 -3.78
N HIS A 107 19.62 -44.77 -4.18
CA HIS A 107 18.30 -44.90 -4.81
C HIS A 107 18.38 -45.56 -6.21
N PRO A 108 17.72 -46.70 -6.47
CA PRO A 108 17.95 -47.52 -7.67
C PRO A 108 17.30 -47.01 -8.97
N GLN A 109 16.34 -46.08 -8.89
CA GLN A 109 15.60 -45.57 -10.06
C GLN A 109 16.03 -44.18 -10.57
N MET A 110 16.92 -43.47 -9.87
CA MET A 110 17.48 -42.20 -10.35
C MET A 110 18.89 -42.44 -10.91
N THR A 111 19.15 -41.96 -12.13
CA THR A 111 20.52 -41.96 -12.68
C THR A 111 21.31 -40.83 -12.03
N ARG A 112 22.52 -41.10 -11.57
CA ARG A 112 23.33 -40.12 -10.82
C ARG A 112 24.81 -40.26 -11.12
N GLY A 113 25.56 -39.19 -10.89
CA GLY A 113 27.02 -39.18 -11.07
C GLY A 113 27.68 -37.96 -10.47
N SER A 114 28.96 -37.76 -10.80
CA SER A 114 29.69 -36.52 -10.56
C SER A 114 30.57 -36.21 -11.76
N VAL A 115 30.89 -34.94 -11.94
CA VAL A 115 31.94 -34.46 -12.84
C VAL A 115 32.99 -33.71 -12.02
N THR A 116 34.27 -33.82 -12.40
CA THR A 116 35.38 -33.16 -11.70
C THR A 116 36.14 -32.28 -12.67
N PHE A 117 36.14 -30.97 -12.41
CA PHE A 117 36.89 -29.99 -13.18
C PHE A 117 38.31 -29.88 -12.61
N SER A 118 39.21 -30.71 -13.14
CA SER A 118 40.61 -30.79 -12.71
C SER A 118 41.46 -29.63 -13.22
N GLY A 119 42.52 -29.29 -12.47
CA GLY A 119 43.51 -28.26 -12.84
C GLY A 119 43.16 -26.86 -12.34
N ILE A 120 44.12 -25.92 -12.49
CA ILE A 120 43.95 -24.53 -12.03
C ILE A 120 43.22 -23.72 -13.10
N TRP A 121 42.20 -22.96 -12.69
CA TRP A 121 41.48 -22.04 -13.57
C TRP A 121 40.97 -20.82 -12.79
N THR A 122 40.64 -19.76 -13.52
CA THR A 122 40.26 -18.43 -12.98
C THR A 122 38.83 -18.06 -13.42
N THR A 123 38.60 -16.89 -14.04
CA THR A 123 37.29 -16.29 -14.35
C THR A 123 36.59 -16.84 -15.61
N GLU A 124 37.18 -17.84 -16.28
CA GLU A 124 36.65 -18.42 -17.52
C GLU A 124 35.52 -19.42 -17.24
N THR A 125 34.55 -19.54 -18.16
CA THR A 125 33.54 -20.60 -18.08
C THR A 125 34.18 -21.94 -18.47
N LYS A 126 33.96 -22.99 -17.67
CA LYS A 126 34.32 -24.37 -18.03
C LYS A 126 33.08 -25.24 -18.15
N CYS A 127 33.00 -26.03 -19.23
CA CYS A 127 31.90 -26.94 -19.49
C CYS A 127 32.43 -28.34 -19.82
N ASP A 128 31.88 -29.36 -19.15
CA ASP A 128 32.22 -30.77 -19.38
C ASP A 128 30.99 -31.57 -19.80
N LYS A 129 31.14 -32.35 -20.88
CA LYS A 129 30.07 -33.17 -21.44
C LYS A 129 29.95 -34.52 -20.74
N ILE A 130 28.74 -34.86 -20.33
CA ILE A 130 28.37 -36.12 -19.69
C ILE A 130 27.56 -36.97 -20.65
N ASN A 131 28.07 -38.16 -20.95
CA ASN A 131 27.35 -39.16 -21.74
C ASN A 131 26.69 -40.18 -20.80
N LEU A 132 25.39 -40.38 -20.97
CA LEU A 132 24.61 -41.33 -20.17
C LEU A 132 24.81 -42.76 -20.71
N SER A 133 25.21 -43.69 -19.85
CA SER A 133 25.44 -45.10 -20.21
C SER A 133 24.15 -45.81 -20.64
N GLN A 134 23.01 -45.40 -20.08
CA GLN A 134 21.67 -45.76 -20.53
C GLN A 134 20.89 -44.46 -20.75
N GLY A 135 20.44 -44.24 -21.99
CA GLY A 135 19.64 -43.07 -22.34
C GLY A 135 18.21 -43.15 -21.78
N PHE A 136 17.58 -42.00 -21.60
CA PHE A 136 16.19 -41.89 -21.16
C PHE A 136 15.22 -41.99 -22.35
N VAL A 137 13.96 -42.39 -22.09
CA VAL A 137 12.90 -42.47 -23.12
C VAL A 137 12.46 -41.07 -23.60
N GLY A 138 12.73 -40.03 -22.81
CA GLY A 138 12.52 -38.62 -23.16
C GLY A 138 13.64 -37.74 -22.59
N THR A 139 13.50 -36.41 -22.69
CA THR A 139 14.44 -35.49 -22.05
C THR A 139 14.28 -35.58 -20.52
N PRO A 140 15.34 -35.91 -19.77
CA PRO A 140 15.25 -36.01 -18.32
C PRO A 140 15.29 -34.64 -17.65
N HIS A 141 14.69 -34.55 -16.46
CA HIS A 141 14.99 -33.47 -15.52
C HIS A 141 16.34 -33.76 -14.86
N VAL A 142 17.29 -32.84 -14.94
CA VAL A 142 18.65 -33.00 -14.41
C VAL A 142 18.93 -31.92 -13.37
N PHE A 143 19.35 -32.33 -12.18
CA PHE A 143 19.67 -31.45 -11.07
C PHE A 143 21.15 -31.56 -10.73
N VAL A 144 21.79 -30.42 -10.49
CA VAL A 144 23.23 -30.29 -10.22
C VAL A 144 23.47 -29.57 -8.91
N SER A 145 24.57 -29.88 -8.23
CA SER A 145 25.00 -29.14 -7.03
C SER A 145 26.52 -29.13 -6.92
N ALA A 146 27.08 -27.95 -6.64
CA ALA A 146 28.51 -27.78 -6.46
C ALA A 146 28.98 -28.44 -5.16
N LYS A 147 30.12 -29.13 -5.25
CA LYS A 147 30.80 -29.75 -4.13
C LYS A 147 32.30 -29.48 -4.21
N TYR A 148 32.87 -28.95 -3.14
CA TYR A 148 34.32 -28.77 -3.08
C TYR A 148 34.97 -29.89 -2.30
N THR A 149 36.17 -30.27 -2.72
CA THR A 149 36.92 -31.40 -2.16
C THR A 149 38.03 -30.96 -1.19
N ARG A 150 38.22 -29.65 -1.01
CA ARG A 150 39.20 -29.00 -0.13
C ARG A 150 38.54 -27.91 0.71
N ASP A 151 39.16 -27.49 1.80
CA ASP A 151 38.76 -26.30 2.56
C ASP A 151 38.68 -25.09 1.63
N THR A 152 37.47 -24.61 1.37
CA THR A 152 37.20 -23.54 0.40
C THR A 152 37.51 -22.18 0.99
N LYS A 153 38.07 -21.30 0.17
CA LYS A 153 38.06 -19.86 0.47
C LYS A 153 36.70 -19.26 0.09
N PRO A 154 36.31 -18.14 0.72
CA PRO A 154 35.14 -17.35 0.32
C PRO A 154 34.96 -17.19 -1.18
N ASP A 155 36.07 -16.96 -1.87
CA ASP A 155 36.18 -16.59 -3.28
C ASP A 155 36.06 -17.80 -4.21
N ASP A 156 35.99 -19.02 -3.67
CA ASP A 156 35.80 -20.24 -4.44
C ASP A 156 34.36 -20.46 -4.91
N ALA A 157 33.39 -19.59 -4.57
CA ALA A 157 31.97 -19.76 -4.89
C ALA A 157 31.68 -19.74 -6.41
N MET A 158 30.91 -20.73 -6.90
CA MET A 158 30.62 -20.91 -8.33
C MET A 158 29.14 -20.84 -8.67
N TYR A 159 28.82 -20.28 -9.83
CA TYR A 159 27.58 -20.58 -10.55
C TYR A 159 27.72 -21.94 -11.24
N VAL A 160 26.64 -22.73 -11.23
CA VAL A 160 26.57 -24.02 -11.91
C VAL A 160 25.27 -24.08 -12.70
N TRP A 161 25.35 -24.46 -13.97
CA TRP A 161 24.19 -24.65 -14.84
C TRP A 161 24.41 -25.79 -15.83
N LEU A 162 23.35 -26.11 -16.58
CA LEU A 162 23.36 -27.16 -17.58
C LEU A 162 23.21 -26.60 -18.98
N GLU A 163 23.90 -27.22 -19.93
CA GLU A 163 23.82 -26.92 -21.35
C GLU A 163 23.38 -28.18 -22.11
N ASN A 164 22.61 -27.97 -23.19
CA ASN A 164 22.33 -28.99 -24.20
C ASN A 164 21.79 -30.32 -23.64
N VAL A 165 20.84 -30.26 -22.70
CA VAL A 165 20.25 -31.47 -22.10
C VAL A 165 19.47 -32.28 -23.14
N SER A 166 19.81 -33.55 -23.27
CA SER A 166 19.17 -34.50 -24.18
C SER A 166 18.94 -35.85 -23.48
N SER A 167 18.22 -36.75 -24.16
CA SER A 167 18.01 -38.11 -23.65
C SER A 167 19.28 -38.96 -23.52
N LYS A 168 20.41 -38.54 -24.10
CA LYS A 168 21.67 -39.31 -24.14
C LYS A 168 22.87 -38.60 -23.51
N SER A 169 22.86 -37.27 -23.47
CA SER A 169 23.95 -36.48 -22.89
C SER A 169 23.48 -35.09 -22.47
N PHE A 170 24.28 -34.44 -21.63
CA PHE A 170 24.16 -33.05 -21.25
C PHE A 170 25.55 -32.50 -20.92
N GLU A 171 25.70 -31.19 -20.84
CA GLU A 171 26.92 -30.50 -20.44
C GLU A 171 26.70 -29.82 -19.08
N VAL A 172 27.66 -29.95 -18.17
CA VAL A 172 27.68 -29.23 -16.90
C VAL A 172 28.67 -28.09 -17.03
N CYS A 173 28.24 -26.87 -16.72
CA CYS A 173 29.07 -25.68 -16.82
C CYS A 173 29.23 -25.00 -15.46
N ILE A 174 30.42 -24.42 -15.23
CA ILE A 174 30.76 -23.69 -14.01
C ILE A 174 31.47 -22.36 -14.33
N ARG A 175 31.22 -21.35 -13.50
CA ARG A 175 31.90 -20.04 -13.54
C ARG A 175 31.93 -19.38 -12.17
N GLU A 176 32.99 -18.64 -11.90
CA GLU A 176 33.19 -17.88 -10.66
C GLU A 176 32.06 -16.88 -10.37
N PHE A 177 31.64 -16.82 -9.10
CA PHE A 177 30.49 -16.04 -8.63
C PHE A 177 30.73 -14.52 -8.61
N LEU A 178 31.97 -14.07 -8.34
CA LEU A 178 32.34 -12.65 -8.36
C LEU A 178 33.33 -12.35 -9.50
N PRO A 179 33.14 -11.27 -10.27
CA PRO A 179 34.14 -10.87 -11.26
C PRO A 179 35.41 -10.38 -10.54
N PHE A 180 36.52 -11.10 -10.75
CA PHE A 180 37.91 -10.77 -10.39
C PHE A 180 38.48 -11.24 -9.03
N ASP A 181 38.28 -12.48 -8.56
CA ASP A 181 39.20 -12.97 -7.52
C ASP A 181 39.23 -14.50 -7.30
N GLY A 182 40.23 -15.22 -7.84
CA GLY A 182 40.54 -16.56 -7.32
C GLY A 182 41.21 -17.55 -8.27
N LYS A 183 41.98 -18.50 -7.68
CA LYS A 183 42.48 -19.72 -8.33
C LYS A 183 41.66 -20.91 -7.85
N HIS A 184 40.88 -21.51 -8.74
CA HIS A 184 40.05 -22.68 -8.47
C HIS A 184 40.80 -23.95 -8.83
N GLN A 185 40.64 -25.00 -8.01
CA GLN A 185 41.25 -26.30 -8.24
C GLN A 185 40.29 -27.40 -7.76
N ASP A 186 40.07 -28.41 -8.61
CA ASP A 186 39.40 -29.67 -8.28
C ASP A 186 37.95 -29.52 -7.77
N THR A 187 37.17 -28.69 -8.46
CA THR A 187 35.73 -28.49 -8.21
C THR A 187 34.93 -29.70 -8.72
N VAL A 188 34.06 -30.26 -7.88
CA VAL A 188 33.21 -31.40 -8.22
C VAL A 188 31.77 -30.92 -8.33
N VAL A 189 31.03 -31.38 -9.33
CA VAL A 189 29.58 -31.16 -9.42
C VAL A 189 28.89 -32.51 -9.38
N ASP A 190 28.08 -32.72 -8.35
CA ASP A 190 27.20 -33.89 -8.23
C ASP A 190 25.94 -33.65 -9.05
N TRP A 191 25.43 -34.68 -9.71
CA TRP A 191 24.23 -34.59 -10.54
C TRP A 191 23.31 -35.81 -10.40
N PHE A 192 22.00 -35.62 -10.53
CA PHE A 192 21.02 -36.69 -10.67
C PHE A 192 19.98 -36.35 -11.75
N ALA A 193 19.38 -37.39 -12.34
CA ALA A 193 18.47 -37.27 -13.45
C ALA A 193 17.33 -38.31 -13.39
N PHE A 194 16.13 -37.90 -13.79
CA PHE A 194 14.95 -38.77 -13.90
C PHE A 194 13.95 -38.24 -14.95
N THR A 195 12.96 -39.06 -15.30
CA THR A 195 11.84 -38.68 -16.19
C THR A 195 10.50 -38.81 -15.47
N GLY A 196 9.49 -38.04 -15.89
CA GLY A 196 8.13 -38.11 -15.33
C GLY A 196 7.86 -37.06 -14.24
N ASN A 197 6.74 -37.21 -13.51
CA ASN A 197 6.23 -36.20 -12.58
C ASN A 197 6.80 -36.29 -11.15
N GLY A 198 7.74 -37.20 -10.89
CA GLY A 198 8.41 -37.38 -9.61
C GLY A 198 7.64 -38.18 -8.55
N SER A 199 6.40 -38.60 -8.83
CA SER A 199 5.55 -39.35 -7.86
C SER A 199 6.17 -40.68 -7.42
N GLU A 200 6.89 -41.37 -8.31
CA GLU A 200 7.62 -42.61 -8.05
C GLU A 200 8.73 -42.44 -6.97
N PHE A 201 9.13 -41.20 -6.71
CA PHE A 201 10.17 -40.82 -5.75
C PHE A 201 9.61 -40.11 -4.51
N ASN A 202 8.30 -40.18 -4.29
CA ASN A 202 7.59 -39.42 -3.27
C ASN A 202 7.79 -37.89 -3.38
N PHE A 203 8.08 -37.38 -4.57
CA PHE A 203 7.98 -35.94 -4.82
C PHE A 203 6.51 -35.58 -5.00
N SER A 204 6.06 -34.53 -4.31
CA SER A 204 4.70 -34.03 -4.44
C SER A 204 4.45 -33.50 -5.84
N ARG A 205 5.49 -32.94 -6.49
CA ARG A 205 5.46 -32.51 -7.89
C ARG A 205 6.86 -32.41 -8.50
N ALA A 206 6.96 -32.62 -9.81
CA ALA A 206 8.11 -32.22 -10.63
C ALA A 206 7.64 -31.62 -11.97
N GLY A 207 8.45 -30.74 -12.57
CA GLY A 207 8.17 -30.14 -13.86
C GLY A 207 9.27 -29.22 -14.37
N GLU A 208 8.98 -28.46 -15.42
CA GLU A 208 9.90 -27.50 -16.05
C GLU A 208 9.17 -26.20 -16.40
N VAL A 209 9.89 -25.08 -16.35
CA VAL A 209 9.40 -23.73 -16.69
C VAL A 209 10.31 -23.12 -17.73
N ASN A 210 9.72 -22.59 -18.80
CA ASN A 210 10.47 -21.95 -19.89
C ASN A 210 10.50 -20.43 -19.70
N PHE A 211 11.69 -19.85 -19.82
CA PHE A 211 11.98 -18.43 -19.72
C PHE A 211 12.45 -17.90 -21.07
N PRO A 212 11.58 -17.26 -21.88
CA PRO A 212 11.96 -16.77 -23.20
C PRO A 212 13.01 -15.64 -23.18
N ASN A 213 13.13 -14.93 -22.05
CA ASN A 213 14.08 -13.83 -21.82
C ASN A 213 14.11 -12.74 -22.91
N SER A 214 13.00 -12.56 -23.63
CA SER A 214 12.89 -11.68 -24.80
C SER A 214 12.66 -10.19 -24.47
N GLY A 215 13.09 -9.72 -23.29
CA GLY A 215 12.80 -8.36 -22.79
C GLY A 215 13.93 -7.78 -21.95
N ILE A 216 13.76 -6.55 -21.42
CA ILE A 216 14.74 -5.92 -20.53
C ILE A 216 14.43 -6.31 -19.08
N PRO A 217 15.38 -6.91 -18.33
CA PRO A 217 15.18 -7.26 -16.93
C PRO A 217 14.94 -6.02 -16.07
N LYS A 218 13.97 -6.10 -15.15
CA LYS A 218 13.54 -4.95 -14.35
C LYS A 218 14.31 -4.82 -13.04
N VAL A 219 14.42 -3.60 -12.51
CA VAL A 219 15.17 -3.31 -11.27
C VAL A 219 14.50 -3.95 -10.04
N GLU A 220 13.16 -3.99 -10.01
CA GLU A 220 12.38 -4.68 -8.97
C GLU A 220 12.63 -6.20 -8.93
N ASN A 221 13.00 -6.77 -10.07
CA ASN A 221 13.42 -8.16 -10.21
C ASN A 221 14.94 -8.34 -10.08
N ASN A 222 15.65 -7.32 -9.58
CA ASN A 222 17.11 -7.28 -9.49
C ASN A 222 17.81 -7.65 -10.80
N TYR A 223 17.25 -7.16 -11.91
CA TYR A 223 17.69 -7.45 -13.27
C TYR A 223 17.67 -8.95 -13.63
N GLY A 224 16.79 -9.74 -13.00
CA GLY A 224 16.44 -11.11 -13.39
C GLY A 224 15.08 -11.19 -14.07
N PHE A 225 14.81 -12.34 -14.71
CA PHE A 225 13.49 -12.71 -15.21
C PHE A 225 12.84 -13.66 -14.22
N CYS A 226 11.69 -13.28 -13.66
CA CYS A 226 10.99 -14.06 -12.67
C CYS A 226 9.62 -14.50 -13.17
N GLN A 227 9.26 -15.76 -12.91
CA GLN A 227 7.97 -16.33 -13.29
C GLN A 227 7.35 -17.07 -12.11
N LYS A 228 6.05 -16.81 -11.89
CA LYS A 228 5.27 -17.47 -10.86
C LYS A 228 4.67 -18.77 -11.39
N VAL A 229 4.96 -19.88 -10.70
CA VAL A 229 4.48 -21.23 -11.00
C VAL A 229 3.39 -21.59 -10.00
N HIS A 230 2.19 -21.86 -10.48
CA HIS A 230 1.05 -22.19 -9.62
C HIS A 230 0.95 -23.70 -9.39
N PHE A 231 0.67 -24.08 -8.16
CA PHE A 231 0.34 -25.43 -7.76
C PHE A 231 -1.13 -25.73 -8.09
N ASN A 232 -1.41 -26.95 -8.55
CA ASN A 232 -2.77 -27.44 -8.79
C ASN A 232 -3.47 -27.92 -7.50
N THR A 233 -2.80 -27.73 -6.35
CA THR A 233 -3.24 -28.07 -5.02
C THR A 233 -2.69 -27.04 -4.03
N THR A 234 -3.18 -27.05 -2.80
CA THR A 234 -2.66 -26.22 -1.70
C THR A 234 -1.87 -27.11 -0.74
N PHE A 235 -0.65 -26.70 -0.41
CA PHE A 235 0.18 -27.39 0.59
C PHE A 235 -0.15 -26.92 2.01
N TYR A 236 -0.01 -27.81 2.99
CA TYR A 236 -0.22 -27.52 4.41
C TYR A 236 0.83 -26.55 4.98
N ALA A 237 2.09 -26.69 4.55
CA ALA A 237 3.20 -25.80 4.91
C ALA A 237 4.05 -25.53 3.66
N SER A 238 4.88 -24.47 3.69
CA SER A 238 5.74 -24.11 2.56
C SER A 238 6.61 -25.31 2.15
N PRO A 239 6.44 -25.83 0.92
CA PRO A 239 7.13 -27.04 0.50
C PRO A 239 8.63 -26.78 0.27
N ILE A 240 9.42 -27.84 0.26
CA ILE A 240 10.83 -27.79 -0.13
C ILE A 240 10.91 -27.77 -1.66
N VAL A 241 11.65 -26.82 -2.22
CA VAL A 241 11.80 -26.66 -3.67
C VAL A 241 13.26 -26.79 -4.09
N LEU A 242 13.53 -27.72 -5.00
CA LEU A 242 14.79 -27.83 -5.72
C LEU A 242 14.61 -27.37 -7.15
N ILE A 243 15.59 -26.67 -7.70
CA ILE A 243 15.62 -26.20 -9.07
C ILE A 243 16.96 -26.49 -9.73
N SER A 244 16.97 -26.51 -11.06
CA SER A 244 18.16 -26.60 -11.88
C SER A 244 17.92 -25.85 -13.19
N VAL A 245 18.85 -24.99 -13.59
CA VAL A 245 18.70 -24.15 -14.78
C VAL A 245 19.45 -24.73 -15.97
N HIS A 246 18.80 -24.66 -17.13
CA HIS A 246 19.23 -25.23 -18.40
C HIS A 246 19.23 -24.15 -19.47
N HIS A 247 20.26 -24.16 -20.29
CA HIS A 247 20.36 -23.39 -21.52
C HIS A 247 20.53 -24.34 -22.72
N PHE A 248 20.06 -23.92 -23.89
CA PHE A 248 20.17 -24.69 -25.12
C PHE A 248 20.81 -23.85 -26.21
N TYR A 249 22.03 -24.22 -26.59
CA TYR A 249 22.79 -23.53 -27.61
C TYR A 249 22.77 -24.34 -28.92
N ASN A 250 22.12 -23.81 -29.97
CA ASN A 250 22.15 -24.40 -31.30
C ASN A 250 22.86 -23.50 -32.32
N PRO A 251 24.13 -23.77 -32.64
CA PRO A 251 24.94 -22.91 -33.51
C PRO A 251 24.42 -22.76 -34.95
N GLN A 252 23.49 -23.61 -35.39
CA GLN A 252 22.88 -23.57 -36.74
C GLN A 252 21.61 -22.70 -36.81
N VAL A 253 20.94 -22.48 -35.68
CA VAL A 253 19.64 -21.77 -35.58
C VAL A 253 19.77 -20.45 -34.82
N SER A 254 20.77 -20.33 -33.94
CA SER A 254 21.02 -19.14 -33.13
C SER A 254 21.64 -18.00 -33.95
N GLY A 255 20.82 -17.26 -34.69
CA GLY A 255 21.27 -16.09 -35.43
C GLY A 255 21.83 -15.02 -34.50
N LYS A 256 23.15 -14.83 -34.43
CA LYS A 256 23.90 -13.70 -33.82
C LYS A 256 23.45 -13.20 -32.42
N SER A 257 22.63 -13.95 -31.68
CA SER A 257 21.92 -13.47 -30.47
C SER A 257 21.92 -14.46 -29.31
N SER A 258 22.57 -15.62 -29.44
CA SER A 258 22.75 -16.56 -28.33
C SER A 258 24.21 -16.70 -27.94
N SER A 259 24.49 -16.71 -26.64
CA SER A 259 25.85 -16.82 -26.11
C SER A 259 26.31 -18.27 -26.16
N SER A 260 27.49 -18.51 -26.72
CA SER A 260 28.13 -19.82 -26.64
C SER A 260 28.35 -20.21 -25.17
N PRO A 261 28.27 -21.49 -24.79
CA PRO A 261 28.47 -21.97 -23.42
C PRO A 261 29.70 -21.38 -22.73
N GLU A 262 30.83 -21.29 -23.44
CA GLU A 262 32.11 -20.76 -22.94
C GLU A 262 32.10 -19.26 -22.58
N ASN A 263 31.10 -18.52 -23.06
CA ASN A 263 30.92 -17.09 -22.78
C ASN A 263 29.68 -16.82 -21.90
N ASN A 264 28.88 -17.84 -21.62
CA ASN A 264 27.63 -17.70 -20.88
C ASN A 264 27.86 -17.78 -19.36
N ILE A 265 26.96 -17.17 -18.60
CA ILE A 265 26.89 -17.25 -17.14
C ILE A 265 25.41 -17.24 -16.74
N VAL A 266 24.89 -18.38 -16.31
CA VAL A 266 23.48 -18.52 -15.99
C VAL A 266 23.29 -18.93 -14.54
N THR A 267 22.30 -18.35 -13.90
CA THR A 267 21.91 -18.69 -12.53
C THR A 267 20.40 -18.60 -12.34
N ALA A 268 19.88 -19.39 -11.41
CA ALA A 268 18.49 -19.39 -11.02
C ALA A 268 18.34 -19.59 -9.52
N TRP A 269 17.31 -18.99 -8.94
CA TRP A 269 16.96 -19.14 -7.54
C TRP A 269 15.45 -19.10 -7.37
N VAL A 270 14.96 -19.58 -6.22
CA VAL A 270 13.53 -19.52 -5.90
C VAL A 270 13.30 -18.30 -5.02
N GLU A 271 12.61 -17.31 -5.54
CA GLU A 271 12.43 -16.05 -4.83
C GLU A 271 11.39 -16.17 -3.71
N GLU A 272 10.32 -16.91 -3.95
CA GLU A 272 9.22 -17.06 -3.00
C GLU A 272 8.66 -18.47 -3.10
N VAL A 273 8.42 -19.11 -1.95
CA VAL A 273 7.70 -20.38 -1.87
C VAL A 273 6.48 -20.20 -0.97
N GLY A 274 5.30 -20.18 -1.59
CA GLY A 274 4.01 -20.15 -0.89
C GLY A 274 3.31 -21.49 -0.91
N LEU A 275 2.12 -21.54 -0.32
CA LEU A 275 1.32 -22.77 -0.21
C LEU A 275 0.67 -23.20 -1.54
N THR A 276 0.42 -22.27 -2.46
CA THR A 276 -0.27 -22.51 -3.73
C THR A 276 0.57 -22.14 -4.95
N SER A 277 1.77 -21.60 -4.75
CA SER A 277 2.63 -21.18 -5.84
C SER A 277 4.06 -20.95 -5.36
N MET A 278 5.00 -20.95 -6.30
CA MET A 278 6.36 -20.49 -6.09
C MET A 278 6.76 -19.51 -7.19
N THR A 279 7.74 -18.66 -6.93
CA THR A 279 8.32 -17.75 -7.91
C THR A 279 9.76 -18.17 -8.19
N ILE A 280 10.06 -18.51 -9.44
CA ILE A 280 11.42 -18.85 -9.89
C ILE A 280 11.97 -17.66 -10.64
N CYS A 281 13.20 -17.27 -10.32
CA CYS A 281 13.94 -16.22 -11.03
C CYS A 281 15.16 -16.82 -11.72
N VAL A 282 15.46 -16.31 -12.92
CA VAL A 282 16.65 -16.63 -13.70
C VAL A 282 17.40 -15.35 -14.06
N LYS A 283 18.72 -15.45 -14.19
CA LYS A 283 19.55 -14.37 -14.66
C LYS A 283 20.65 -14.90 -15.57
N ASP A 284 20.69 -14.36 -16.77
CA ASP A 284 21.80 -14.47 -17.70
C ASP A 284 22.74 -13.28 -17.45
N LEU A 285 23.87 -13.56 -16.81
CA LEU A 285 24.90 -12.59 -16.43
C LEU A 285 25.88 -12.31 -17.58
N SER A 286 25.76 -12.99 -18.72
CA SER A 286 26.59 -12.75 -19.91
C SER A 286 26.07 -11.63 -20.83
N GLY A 287 24.78 -11.27 -20.70
CA GLY A 287 24.11 -10.29 -21.55
C GLY A 287 24.62 -8.85 -21.35
N ALA A 288 25.23 -8.27 -22.38
CA ALA A 288 25.49 -6.83 -22.46
C ALA A 288 24.29 -6.11 -23.12
N GLY A 289 23.58 -5.28 -22.35
CA GLY A 289 22.44 -4.49 -22.86
C GLY A 289 21.11 -5.23 -22.81
N SER A 290 20.33 -5.22 -23.91
CA SER A 290 18.95 -5.73 -23.97
C SER A 290 18.80 -7.14 -24.58
N LYS A 291 19.87 -7.96 -24.56
CA LYS A 291 19.90 -9.29 -25.19
C LYS A 291 20.23 -10.35 -24.15
N HIS A 292 19.35 -11.33 -24.00
CA HIS A 292 19.47 -12.44 -23.05
C HIS A 292 19.06 -13.76 -23.73
N ASP A 293 19.71 -14.85 -23.35
CA ASP A 293 19.39 -16.19 -23.86
C ASP A 293 18.08 -16.75 -23.29
N PRO A 294 17.28 -17.49 -24.08
CA PRO A 294 16.16 -18.28 -23.55
C PRO A 294 16.66 -19.39 -22.62
N LEU A 295 16.06 -19.49 -21.43
CA LEU A 295 16.42 -20.47 -20.40
C LEU A 295 15.25 -21.38 -20.06
N SER A 296 15.52 -22.53 -19.46
CA SER A 296 14.51 -23.40 -18.88
C SER A 296 14.94 -23.84 -17.48
N VAL A 297 14.00 -24.00 -16.55
CA VAL A 297 14.28 -24.40 -15.17
C VAL A 297 13.46 -25.63 -14.81
N SER A 298 14.14 -26.75 -14.55
CA SER A 298 13.52 -27.93 -13.96
C SER A 298 13.33 -27.72 -12.46
N TYR A 299 12.21 -28.20 -11.90
CA TYR A 299 11.91 -28.08 -10.48
C TYR A 299 11.30 -29.35 -9.88
N VAL A 300 11.53 -29.55 -8.58
CA VAL A 300 10.92 -30.59 -7.74
C VAL A 300 10.38 -29.95 -6.47
N VAL A 301 9.16 -30.32 -6.07
CA VAL A 301 8.44 -29.82 -4.88
C VAL A 301 8.12 -31.00 -3.94
N ILE A 302 8.46 -30.85 -2.66
CA ILE A 302 8.28 -31.88 -1.63
C ILE A 302 7.53 -31.25 -0.43
N GLY A 303 6.32 -31.74 -0.12
CA GLY A 303 5.50 -31.26 1.00
C GLY A 303 4.12 -31.91 1.09
N ASP A 304 3.43 -31.70 2.22
CA ASP A 304 2.11 -32.27 2.52
C ASP A 304 0.95 -31.39 2.01
N ILE A 305 -0.18 -31.98 1.60
CA ILE A 305 -1.36 -31.29 1.07
C ILE A 305 -2.28 -30.80 2.21
N ASP A 306 -2.96 -29.65 2.00
CA ASP A 306 -3.88 -29.04 2.97
C ASP A 306 -5.16 -29.89 3.19
N PRO A 307 -5.48 -30.31 4.43
CA PRO A 307 -6.67 -31.09 4.74
C PRO A 307 -8.01 -30.33 4.68
N CYS A 308 -8.05 -29.00 4.53
CA CYS A 308 -9.29 -28.21 4.37
C CYS A 308 -9.84 -28.19 2.93
N LEU A 309 -9.18 -28.85 1.97
CA LEU A 309 -9.63 -28.91 0.58
C LEU A 309 -11.02 -29.57 0.46
N GLY A 310 -12.03 -28.79 0.05
CA GLY A 310 -13.39 -29.28 -0.22
C GLY A 310 -14.37 -29.25 0.97
N VAL A 311 -14.04 -28.60 2.08
CA VAL A 311 -14.91 -28.51 3.28
C VAL A 311 -15.82 -27.26 3.25
N TYR A 312 -17.12 -27.42 3.52
CA TYR A 312 -18.10 -26.31 3.61
C TYR A 312 -18.51 -26.03 5.07
N CYS A 313 -18.57 -24.75 5.46
CA CYS A 313 -18.95 -24.31 6.81
C CYS A 313 -20.16 -23.33 6.77
N PRO A 314 -21.20 -23.52 7.61
CA PRO A 314 -22.37 -22.63 7.69
C PRO A 314 -22.09 -21.31 8.44
N SER A 315 -23.05 -20.37 8.41
CA SER A 315 -23.03 -19.10 9.16
C SER A 315 -21.77 -18.24 8.98
N PHE A 316 -21.27 -18.13 7.74
CA PHE A 316 -20.02 -17.44 7.40
C PHE A 316 -18.74 -18.02 8.06
N GLY A 317 -18.77 -19.27 8.53
CA GLY A 317 -17.59 -19.98 9.05
C GLY A 317 -16.56 -20.35 7.96
N VAL A 318 -15.31 -20.59 8.38
CA VAL A 318 -14.17 -20.96 7.53
C VAL A 318 -13.45 -22.20 8.09
N CYS A 319 -12.97 -23.10 7.23
CA CYS A 319 -12.19 -24.28 7.65
C CYS A 319 -10.75 -23.88 8.05
N LYS A 320 -10.26 -24.37 9.19
CA LYS A 320 -8.90 -24.17 9.68
C LYS A 320 -8.22 -25.49 10.02
N THR A 321 -6.95 -25.64 9.65
CA THR A 321 -6.13 -26.83 9.90
C THR A 321 -5.34 -26.71 11.20
N TYR A 322 -5.08 -27.84 11.86
CA TYR A 322 -4.32 -27.94 13.12
C TYR A 322 -3.10 -28.87 13.01
N SER A 323 -3.09 -29.75 12.01
CA SER A 323 -1.94 -30.54 11.59
C SER A 323 -2.11 -30.90 10.12
N ALA A 324 -1.11 -31.56 9.51
CA ALA A 324 -1.24 -32.13 8.16
C ALA A 324 -2.41 -33.14 8.01
N HIS A 325 -3.05 -33.53 9.12
CA HIS A 325 -4.11 -34.54 9.17
C HIS A 325 -5.37 -34.11 9.95
N GLU A 326 -5.48 -32.85 10.40
CA GLU A 326 -6.61 -32.38 11.22
C GLU A 326 -7.14 -31.01 10.78
N ALA A 327 -8.46 -30.86 10.63
CA ALA A 327 -9.15 -29.62 10.25
C ALA A 327 -10.52 -29.44 10.95
N ARG A 328 -10.95 -28.18 11.22
CA ARG A 328 -12.24 -27.84 11.86
C ARG A 328 -12.83 -26.52 11.30
N CYS A 329 -14.15 -26.37 11.28
CA CYS A 329 -14.82 -25.09 10.96
C CYS A 329 -14.75 -24.12 12.15
N VAL A 330 -14.31 -22.90 11.90
CA VAL A 330 -14.18 -21.82 12.91
C VAL A 330 -14.60 -20.49 12.30
N CYS A 331 -14.98 -19.52 13.13
CA CYS A 331 -15.19 -18.16 12.62
C CYS A 331 -13.84 -17.53 12.25
N ASN A 332 -13.80 -16.84 11.11
CA ASN A 332 -12.60 -16.12 10.71
C ASN A 332 -12.51 -14.80 11.48
N ASP A 333 -11.69 -14.79 12.52
CA ASP A 333 -11.48 -13.62 13.37
C ASP A 333 -10.61 -12.54 12.71
N SER A 334 -9.99 -12.85 11.57
CA SER A 334 -9.09 -11.98 10.82
C SER A 334 -9.86 -11.17 9.77
N CYS A 335 -10.36 -10.00 10.18
CA CYS A 335 -10.90 -9.01 9.26
C CYS A 335 -9.87 -7.91 8.95
N PRO A 336 -9.85 -7.41 7.70
CA PRO A 336 -9.00 -6.31 7.30
C PRO A 336 -9.38 -5.04 8.06
N SER A 337 -8.41 -4.15 8.23
CA SER A 337 -8.55 -2.91 9.00
C SER A 337 -9.02 -1.71 8.17
N TYR A 338 -9.32 -1.89 6.88
CA TYR A 338 -9.88 -0.81 6.08
C TYR A 338 -11.30 -0.49 6.56
N GLN A 339 -11.66 0.78 6.44
CA GLN A 339 -12.99 1.26 6.79
C GLN A 339 -13.81 1.41 5.52
N ASP A 340 -14.82 0.56 5.38
CA ASP A 340 -15.84 0.59 4.33
C ASP A 340 -17.18 0.28 5.01
N PRO A 341 -17.67 1.22 5.84
CA PRO A 341 -18.63 0.90 6.87
C PRO A 341 -19.95 0.39 6.28
N VAL A 342 -20.63 -0.52 6.98
CA VAL A 342 -21.95 -1.01 6.59
C VAL A 342 -22.93 -0.87 7.76
N CYS A 343 -24.15 -0.45 7.46
CA CYS A 343 -25.21 -0.27 8.45
C CYS A 343 -26.13 -1.49 8.42
N SER A 344 -26.33 -2.14 9.58
CA SER A 344 -27.35 -3.19 9.75
C SER A 344 -28.73 -2.59 10.01
N ALA A 345 -29.78 -3.38 9.81
CA ALA A 345 -31.17 -2.93 9.97
C ALA A 345 -31.54 -2.44 11.39
N ASN A 346 -30.72 -2.72 12.40
CA ASN A 346 -30.89 -2.25 13.78
C ASN A 346 -30.05 -1.00 14.11
N GLY A 347 -29.43 -0.35 13.12
CA GLY A 347 -28.65 0.88 13.32
C GLY A 347 -27.20 0.65 13.80
N THR A 348 -26.67 -0.58 13.71
CA THR A 348 -25.28 -0.87 14.06
C THR A 348 -24.37 -0.64 12.85
N THR A 349 -23.36 0.23 13.00
CA THR A 349 -22.31 0.38 11.97
C THR A 349 -21.21 -0.63 12.22
N TYR A 350 -20.87 -1.42 11.20
CA TYR A 350 -19.68 -2.26 11.19
C TYR A 350 -18.59 -1.61 10.36
N ASP A 351 -17.33 -1.67 10.80
CA ASP A 351 -16.17 -1.05 10.12
C ASP A 351 -16.06 -1.44 8.64
N ASN A 352 -16.47 -2.67 8.33
CA ASN A 352 -16.60 -3.21 7.00
C ASN A 352 -17.50 -4.44 7.00
N GLU A 353 -17.84 -4.92 5.81
CA GLU A 353 -18.65 -6.13 5.63
C GLU A 353 -18.06 -7.38 6.33
N CYS A 354 -16.72 -7.49 6.44
CA CYS A 354 -16.09 -8.61 7.15
C CYS A 354 -16.45 -8.62 8.64
N ARG A 355 -16.41 -7.45 9.29
CA ARG A 355 -16.78 -7.33 10.71
C ARG A 355 -18.24 -7.68 10.96
N TYR A 356 -19.13 -7.29 10.05
CA TYR A 356 -20.53 -7.71 10.06
C TYR A 356 -20.67 -9.24 9.99
N LYS A 357 -20.03 -9.89 9.00
CA LYS A 357 -20.07 -11.35 8.83
C LYS A 357 -19.47 -12.11 10.03
N LEU A 358 -18.42 -11.59 10.65
CA LEU A 358 -17.83 -12.15 11.86
C LEU A 358 -18.78 -12.08 13.06
N SER A 359 -19.44 -10.94 13.26
CA SER A 359 -20.47 -10.76 14.29
C SER A 359 -21.61 -11.77 14.12
N TYR A 360 -22.05 -11.96 12.87
CA TYR A 360 -23.07 -12.94 12.49
C TYR A 360 -22.61 -14.38 12.77
N CYS A 361 -21.38 -14.74 12.41
CA CYS A 361 -20.81 -16.08 12.65
C CYS A 361 -20.76 -16.45 14.14
N ARG A 362 -20.46 -15.46 15.00
CA ARG A 362 -20.41 -15.63 16.46
C ARG A 362 -21.80 -15.61 17.13
N GLY A 363 -22.86 -15.39 16.36
CA GLY A 363 -24.23 -15.25 16.88
C GLY A 363 -24.47 -13.95 17.64
N LEU A 364 -23.65 -12.92 17.41
CA LEU A 364 -23.76 -11.61 18.07
C LEU A 364 -24.68 -10.65 17.30
N ASP A 365 -24.97 -10.92 16.03
CA ASP A 365 -25.98 -10.22 15.23
C ASP A 365 -26.74 -11.22 14.33
N ASN A 366 -28.02 -10.97 14.11
CA ASN A 366 -28.91 -11.76 13.25
C ASN A 366 -29.68 -10.92 12.22
N ASN A 367 -29.41 -9.61 12.16
CA ASN A 367 -30.11 -8.68 11.30
C ASN A 367 -29.48 -8.62 9.91
N THR A 368 -30.29 -8.35 8.89
CA THR A 368 -29.79 -8.17 7.52
C THR A 368 -29.08 -6.82 7.37
N MET A 369 -28.06 -6.79 6.52
CA MET A 369 -27.42 -5.54 6.08
C MET A 369 -28.46 -4.62 5.43
N TYR A 370 -28.57 -3.38 5.91
CA TYR A 370 -29.57 -2.41 5.46
C TYR A 370 -29.05 -1.57 4.30
N HIS A 371 -27.88 -0.93 4.47
CA HIS A 371 -27.20 -0.21 3.39
C HIS A 371 -25.68 -0.12 3.61
N PRO A 372 -24.89 0.12 2.55
CA PRO A 372 -23.49 0.51 2.65
C PRO A 372 -23.34 1.95 3.18
N GLY A 373 -22.30 2.23 3.95
CA GLY A 373 -22.07 3.47 4.69
C GLY A 373 -22.32 3.32 6.20
N SER A 374 -21.74 4.24 6.98
CA SER A 374 -22.00 4.33 8.44
C SER A 374 -23.43 4.77 8.69
N CYS A 375 -24.00 4.33 9.81
CA CYS A 375 -25.23 4.88 10.37
C CYS A 375 -25.02 6.28 11.01
N GLU A 376 -23.96 7.04 10.68
CA GLU A 376 -23.66 8.37 11.27
C GLU A 376 -23.42 9.42 10.16
N GLY A 377 -23.85 10.69 10.37
CA GLY A 377 -23.76 11.80 9.39
C GLY A 377 -22.33 12.23 8.97
N PHE A 378 -22.20 13.27 8.12
CA PHE A 378 -20.93 13.80 7.57
C PHE A 378 -20.49 15.13 8.24
N PRO A 379 -19.68 15.12 9.31
CA PRO A 379 -19.10 16.33 9.89
C PRO A 379 -17.98 16.88 9.00
N PHE A 380 -17.96 18.20 8.83
CA PHE A 380 -16.87 18.90 8.17
C PHE A 380 -16.61 20.28 8.79
N LEU A 381 -15.38 20.75 8.60
CA LEU A 381 -14.91 22.10 8.91
C LEU A 381 -14.04 22.59 7.76
N ARG A 382 -13.94 23.90 7.60
CA ARG A 382 -12.98 24.53 6.68
C ARG A 382 -12.40 25.79 7.29
N GLY A 383 -11.33 26.28 6.69
CA GLY A 383 -10.77 27.57 7.03
C GLY A 383 -9.58 27.95 6.17
N ARG A 384 -8.94 29.06 6.55
CA ARG A 384 -7.71 29.57 5.95
C ARG A 384 -6.70 29.85 7.05
N VAL A 385 -5.45 29.48 6.83
CA VAL A 385 -4.36 29.71 7.78
C VAL A 385 -3.19 30.42 7.11
N GLU A 386 -2.68 31.46 7.75
CA GLU A 386 -1.49 32.19 7.30
C GLU A 386 -0.21 31.54 7.82
N LEU A 387 0.75 31.31 6.92
CA LEU A 387 2.12 30.88 7.21
C LEU A 387 3.06 32.08 7.04
N LEU A 388 3.32 32.79 8.16
CA LEU A 388 4.08 34.06 8.19
C LEU A 388 5.57 33.93 7.84
N HIS A 389 6.12 32.71 7.87
CA HIS A 389 7.50 32.44 7.51
C HIS A 389 7.56 31.05 6.86
N VAL A 390 7.55 30.99 5.53
CA VAL A 390 7.98 29.79 4.80
C VAL A 390 9.50 29.90 4.67
N PRO A 391 10.27 29.12 5.45
CA PRO A 391 11.71 29.29 5.49
C PRO A 391 12.37 28.82 4.18
N LYS A 392 13.66 29.12 4.03
CA LYS A 392 14.46 28.95 2.79
C LYS A 392 14.33 27.55 2.17
N TRP A 393 14.79 27.36 0.93
CA TRP A 393 14.81 26.10 0.14
C TRP A 393 15.33 24.81 0.83
N SER A 394 15.81 24.89 2.07
CA SER A 394 16.27 23.79 2.92
C SER A 394 15.49 23.63 4.24
N GLU A 395 14.37 24.35 4.43
CA GLU A 395 13.60 24.37 5.67
C GLU A 395 12.08 24.33 5.39
N SER A 396 11.33 23.70 6.30
CA SER A 396 9.87 23.64 6.29
C SER A 396 9.25 24.58 7.34
N GLY A 397 8.13 25.22 7.01
CA GLY A 397 7.34 26.04 7.95
C GLY A 397 6.04 25.33 8.32
N CYS A 398 5.72 25.21 9.62
CA CYS A 398 4.53 24.51 10.09
C CYS A 398 3.69 25.34 11.06
N LYS A 399 2.37 25.12 11.07
CA LYS A 399 1.41 25.77 11.99
C LYS A 399 0.28 24.81 12.36
N THR A 400 -0.08 24.77 13.64
CA THR A 400 -1.19 23.94 14.14
C THR A 400 -2.52 24.68 14.04
N VAL A 401 -3.53 24.00 13.51
CA VAL A 401 -4.93 24.44 13.43
C VAL A 401 -5.72 23.65 14.47
N ILE A 402 -6.42 24.37 15.36
CA ILE A 402 -7.21 23.79 16.45
C ILE A 402 -8.69 23.80 16.05
N PHE A 403 -9.34 22.65 16.15
CA PHE A 403 -10.76 22.51 15.93
C PHE A 403 -11.56 22.96 17.15
N PRO A 404 -12.77 23.53 16.97
CA PRO A 404 -13.71 23.67 18.08
C PRO A 404 -14.01 22.29 18.71
N PRO A 405 -14.29 22.24 20.02
CA PRO A 405 -14.53 20.97 20.70
C PRO A 405 -15.77 20.25 20.15
N TYR A 406 -15.74 18.91 20.17
CA TYR A 406 -16.84 18.00 19.79
C TYR A 406 -17.37 18.15 18.35
N ARG A 407 -16.54 18.63 17.42
CA ARG A 407 -16.92 18.77 16.00
C ARG A 407 -16.79 17.49 15.18
N PHE A 408 -15.93 16.59 15.63
CA PHE A 408 -15.64 15.33 15.00
C PHE A 408 -15.91 14.21 16.00
N TYR A 409 -16.42 13.08 15.51
CA TYR A 409 -16.65 11.89 16.32
C TYR A 409 -15.31 11.36 16.85
N PRO A 410 -15.17 11.12 18.16
CA PRO A 410 -13.88 10.80 18.81
C PRO A 410 -13.27 9.47 18.35
N ASN A 411 -14.09 8.57 17.82
CA ASN A 411 -13.78 7.21 17.39
C ASN A 411 -13.58 7.06 15.87
N LYS A 412 -13.52 8.17 15.11
CA LYS A 412 -13.35 8.16 13.66
C LYS A 412 -12.17 9.01 13.21
N ASP A 413 -11.52 8.60 12.13
CA ASP A 413 -10.39 9.33 11.56
C ASP A 413 -10.86 10.64 10.90
N VAL A 414 -10.10 11.71 11.11
CA VAL A 414 -10.30 13.00 10.44
C VAL A 414 -9.42 13.03 9.19
N HIS A 415 -9.98 13.40 8.05
CA HIS A 415 -9.26 13.63 6.81
C HIS A 415 -9.14 15.13 6.55
N VAL A 416 -8.02 15.57 5.97
CA VAL A 416 -7.74 16.98 5.67
C VAL A 416 -7.33 17.14 4.21
N GLN A 417 -7.91 18.12 3.52
CA GLN A 417 -7.48 18.59 2.20
C GLN A 417 -6.90 19.99 2.31
N LEU A 418 -5.78 20.25 1.62
CA LEU A 418 -5.05 21.52 1.65
C LEU A 418 -4.87 22.11 0.25
N THR A 419 -4.73 23.43 0.16
CA THR A 419 -4.33 24.15 -1.06
C THR A 419 -3.57 25.42 -0.73
N VAL A 420 -2.45 25.65 -1.41
CA VAL A 420 -1.67 26.90 -1.30
C VAL A 420 -2.38 28.01 -2.05
N ASN A 421 -2.43 29.19 -1.44
CA ASN A 421 -2.98 30.39 -2.03
C ASN A 421 -2.17 31.65 -1.67
N HIS A 422 -1.88 32.47 -2.66
CA HIS A 422 -1.23 33.77 -2.54
C HIS A 422 -2.26 34.91 -2.73
N ILE A 423 -3.01 35.22 -1.66
CA ILE A 423 -4.19 36.12 -1.73
C ILE A 423 -3.85 37.59 -1.45
N ASN A 424 -2.89 37.86 -0.56
CA ASN A 424 -2.82 39.15 0.12
C ASN A 424 -1.46 39.85 -0.04
N LEU A 425 -0.92 39.87 -1.26
CA LEU A 425 0.44 40.32 -1.52
C LEU A 425 0.54 41.82 -1.84
N ASN A 426 1.36 42.54 -1.08
CA ASN A 426 1.80 43.91 -1.37
C ASN A 426 3.11 43.91 -2.20
N ASP A 427 3.38 42.83 -2.93
CA ASP A 427 4.64 42.54 -3.61
C ASP A 427 4.47 42.60 -5.15
N SER A 428 5.54 42.94 -5.87
CA SER A 428 5.61 43.15 -7.32
C SER A 428 5.83 41.88 -8.13
N VAL A 429 5.88 40.70 -7.48
CA VAL A 429 6.09 39.40 -8.14
C VAL A 429 4.83 38.92 -8.86
N THR A 430 4.95 38.60 -10.15
CA THR A 430 3.84 38.20 -11.04
C THR A 430 3.33 36.76 -10.84
N VAL A 431 4.22 35.84 -10.45
CA VAL A 431 3.94 34.41 -10.17
C VAL A 431 4.92 33.92 -9.10
N HIS A 432 4.46 33.29 -8.01
CA HIS A 432 5.34 32.82 -6.94
C HIS A 432 6.02 31.50 -7.27
N HIS A 433 7.05 31.16 -6.50
CA HIS A 433 7.61 29.82 -6.53
C HIS A 433 6.59 28.81 -6.01
N ALA A 434 6.55 27.62 -6.63
CA ALA A 434 5.70 26.55 -6.16
C ALA A 434 6.00 26.19 -4.69
N ILE A 435 4.96 25.88 -3.92
CA ILE A 435 5.06 25.43 -2.54
C ILE A 435 4.41 24.05 -2.44
N THR A 436 5.10 23.08 -1.85
CA THR A 436 4.50 21.80 -1.48
C THR A 436 3.94 21.85 -0.06
N LEU A 437 2.82 21.15 0.16
CA LEU A 437 2.09 21.10 1.43
C LEU A 437 1.91 19.65 1.91
N TRP A 438 1.90 19.49 3.22
CA TRP A 438 1.48 18.25 3.88
C TRP A 438 0.85 18.54 5.23
N THR A 439 0.22 17.51 5.80
CA THR A 439 -0.32 17.52 7.16
C THR A 439 0.50 16.62 8.09
N GLU A 440 0.53 16.97 9.36
CA GLU A 440 1.08 16.17 10.47
C GLU A 440 0.09 16.18 11.64
N ASN A 441 0.14 15.18 12.53
CA ASN A 441 -0.65 15.13 13.77
C ASN A 441 -2.17 15.29 13.60
N VAL A 442 -2.76 14.75 12.53
CA VAL A 442 -4.21 14.85 12.30
C VAL A 442 -4.98 14.06 13.35
N ASN A 443 -5.87 14.71 14.10
CA ASN A 443 -6.74 14.10 15.11
C ASN A 443 -8.06 14.88 15.26
N THR A 444 -8.93 14.48 16.19
CA THR A 444 -10.27 15.09 16.38
C THR A 444 -10.24 16.48 17.04
N GLN A 445 -9.09 16.93 17.54
CA GLN A 445 -8.90 18.22 18.21
C GLN A 445 -8.09 19.21 17.37
N ASN A 446 -7.15 18.74 16.54
CA ASN A 446 -6.28 19.61 15.74
C ASN A 446 -5.58 18.83 14.60
N PHE A 447 -4.91 19.60 13.74
CA PHE A 447 -3.89 19.10 12.82
C PHE A 447 -2.79 20.15 12.63
N THR A 448 -1.61 19.73 12.20
CA THR A 448 -0.53 20.64 11.81
C THR A 448 -0.42 20.70 10.29
N VAL A 449 -0.48 21.90 9.72
CA VAL A 449 -0.14 22.15 8.32
C VAL A 449 1.33 22.50 8.21
N CYS A 450 2.02 21.93 7.22
CA CYS A 450 3.41 22.23 6.91
C CYS A 450 3.57 22.57 5.43
N ALA A 451 4.52 23.44 5.13
CA ALA A 451 4.80 23.93 3.79
C ALA A 451 6.31 24.06 3.54
N MET A 452 6.72 23.81 2.29
CA MET A 452 8.09 24.03 1.82
C MET A 452 8.10 24.59 0.40
N GLN A 453 8.92 25.61 0.14
CA GLN A 453 9.08 26.21 -1.18
C GLN A 453 9.97 25.32 -2.08
N ALA A 454 9.54 25.11 -3.32
CA ALA A 454 10.27 24.38 -4.35
C ALA A 454 11.13 25.31 -5.23
N GLY A 455 12.44 25.07 -5.32
CA GLY A 455 13.37 25.79 -6.23
C GLY A 455 14.78 26.02 -5.66
N ARG A 456 15.74 26.35 -6.55
CA ARG A 456 17.17 26.63 -6.21
C ARG A 456 17.55 28.12 -6.21
N ASN A 457 16.65 29.03 -6.61
CA ASN A 457 16.98 30.45 -6.73
C ASN A 457 16.94 31.15 -5.37
N GLY A 458 18.10 31.67 -4.94
CA GLY A 458 18.33 32.27 -3.62
C GLY A 458 17.89 33.72 -3.47
N ASN A 459 17.04 34.26 -4.35
CA ASN A 459 16.47 35.59 -4.14
C ASN A 459 15.39 35.49 -3.06
N ASN A 460 15.81 35.78 -1.82
CA ASN A 460 14.97 35.88 -0.62
C ASN A 460 13.83 36.87 -0.86
N PHE A 461 12.67 36.36 -1.24
CA PHE A 461 11.38 36.97 -0.89
C PHE A 461 10.76 36.10 0.17
N ASN A 462 10.34 36.70 1.28
CA ASN A 462 9.74 36.03 2.43
C ASN A 462 8.32 35.60 2.00
N PRO A 463 8.12 34.42 1.40
CA PRO A 463 6.91 34.14 0.63
C PRO A 463 5.86 33.73 1.63
N PHE A 464 5.07 34.69 2.07
CA PHE A 464 3.90 34.36 2.84
C PHE A 464 2.92 33.62 1.94
N ALA A 465 2.45 32.50 2.44
CA ALA A 465 1.40 31.71 1.81
C ALA A 465 0.23 31.63 2.78
N THR A 466 -0.97 31.75 2.23
CA THR A 466 -2.18 31.31 2.92
C THR A 466 -2.49 29.89 2.48
N VAL A 467 -2.91 29.03 3.40
CA VAL A 467 -3.34 27.67 3.08
C VAL A 467 -4.83 27.57 3.34
N ASP A 468 -5.59 27.27 2.30
CA ASP A 468 -6.99 26.87 2.41
C ASP A 468 -7.04 25.41 2.84
N TRP A 469 -7.91 25.09 3.80
CA TRP A 469 -8.05 23.74 4.34
C TRP A 469 -9.50 23.34 4.54
N MET A 470 -9.76 22.04 4.40
CA MET A 470 -11.03 21.39 4.73
C MET A 470 -10.75 20.11 5.52
N ALA A 471 -11.35 19.96 6.69
CA ALA A 471 -11.28 18.76 7.53
C ALA A 471 -12.66 18.07 7.59
N TYR A 472 -12.72 16.76 7.46
CA TYR A 472 -13.99 16.02 7.37
C TYR A 472 -13.89 14.58 7.87
N GLN A 473 -15.03 13.95 8.17
CA GLN A 473 -15.14 12.53 8.49
C GLN A 473 -16.18 11.85 7.59
N GLY A 474 -15.84 10.69 7.03
CA GLY A 474 -16.68 9.98 6.06
C GLY A 474 -16.67 10.63 4.68
N ALA A 475 -17.75 10.47 3.91
CA ALA A 475 -17.92 11.08 2.60
C ALA A 475 -19.38 11.53 2.39
N PRO A 476 -19.65 12.63 1.65
CA PRO A 476 -21.01 13.03 1.31
C PRO A 476 -21.63 12.08 0.27
N ILE A 477 -22.96 12.11 0.12
CA ILE A 477 -23.69 11.35 -0.91
C ILE A 477 -23.11 11.68 -2.30
N ASN A 478 -22.87 10.66 -3.12
CA ASN A 478 -22.19 10.72 -4.43
C ASN A 478 -20.71 11.15 -4.38
N ALA A 479 -20.06 11.01 -3.23
CA ALA A 479 -18.63 11.09 -3.09
C ALA A 479 -18.10 9.85 -2.36
N VAL A 480 -16.83 9.55 -2.57
CA VAL A 480 -16.06 8.58 -1.80
C VAL A 480 -14.77 9.24 -1.37
N GLY A 481 -14.32 8.93 -0.16
CA GLY A 481 -13.05 9.42 0.35
C GLY A 481 -12.37 8.34 1.15
N GLY A 482 -11.09 8.53 1.39
CA GLY A 482 -10.31 7.58 2.16
C GLY A 482 -8.87 8.01 2.31
N LYS A 483 -8.06 7.05 2.73
CA LYS A 483 -6.64 7.22 2.97
C LYS A 483 -5.89 6.06 2.33
N ILE A 484 -4.89 6.37 1.50
CA ILE A 484 -4.00 5.37 0.91
C ILE A 484 -2.59 5.55 1.45
N LYS A 485 -1.88 4.44 1.63
CA LYS A 485 -0.50 4.44 2.10
C LYS A 485 0.43 4.33 0.89
N VAL A 486 1.23 5.36 0.63
CA VAL A 486 2.31 5.32 -0.35
C VAL A 486 3.54 4.73 0.33
N GLN A 487 3.91 3.52 -0.08
CA GLN A 487 5.03 2.80 0.54
C GLN A 487 6.34 3.57 0.34
N LYS A 488 7.20 3.51 1.37
CA LYS A 488 8.57 4.05 1.38
C LYS A 488 9.24 4.03 -0.01
N TRP A 489 9.60 5.22 -0.51
CA TRP A 489 10.42 5.40 -1.70
C TRP A 489 11.64 6.27 -1.38
N TRP A 490 12.65 6.25 -2.25
CA TRP A 490 13.97 6.87 -2.00
C TRP A 490 14.28 8.07 -2.89
N SER A 491 13.67 8.12 -4.08
CA SER A 491 13.86 9.17 -5.06
C SER A 491 12.86 8.96 -6.19
N GLY A 492 12.67 9.99 -7.02
CA GLY A 492 11.78 9.95 -8.18
C GLY A 492 10.30 9.89 -7.80
N THR A 493 9.48 9.49 -8.76
CA THR A 493 8.02 9.47 -8.61
C THR A 493 7.52 8.07 -8.24
N LYS A 494 6.66 8.02 -7.23
CA LYS A 494 5.97 6.82 -6.76
C LYS A 494 4.46 7.04 -6.84
N CYS A 495 3.75 6.14 -7.51
CA CYS A 495 2.29 6.19 -7.62
C CYS A 495 1.64 4.97 -6.97
N GLU A 496 0.42 5.15 -6.46
CA GLU A 496 -0.45 4.10 -5.92
C GLU A 496 -1.85 4.21 -6.54
N ASP A 497 -2.45 3.06 -6.84
CA ASP A 497 -3.79 2.97 -7.45
C ASP A 497 -4.89 3.06 -6.37
N VAL A 498 -5.91 3.85 -6.66
CA VAL A 498 -7.15 3.95 -5.88
C VAL A 498 -8.31 3.52 -6.76
N THR A 499 -9.04 2.49 -6.35
CA THR A 499 -10.22 1.98 -7.07
C THR A 499 -11.51 2.42 -6.40
N PHE A 500 -12.51 2.79 -7.20
CA PHE A 500 -13.84 3.16 -6.73
C PHE A 500 -14.79 1.95 -6.70
N PRO A 501 -15.82 1.97 -5.86
CA PRO A 501 -16.90 0.99 -5.91
C PRO A 501 -17.56 0.95 -7.29
N LYS A 502 -18.01 -0.24 -7.70
CA LYS A 502 -18.64 -0.44 -9.01
C LYS A 502 -19.87 0.46 -9.16
N ASP A 503 -20.01 1.09 -10.32
CA ASP A 503 -21.12 1.97 -10.69
C ASP A 503 -21.28 3.24 -9.80
N MET A 504 -20.25 3.57 -9.00
CA MET A 504 -20.23 4.77 -8.13
C MET A 504 -20.32 6.07 -8.94
N PHE A 505 -19.55 6.17 -10.03
CA PHE A 505 -19.50 7.37 -10.87
C PHE A 505 -19.95 7.07 -12.30
N LYS A 506 -20.81 7.94 -12.84
CA LYS A 506 -21.25 7.88 -14.25
C LYS A 506 -20.28 8.57 -15.21
N GLU A 507 -19.54 9.55 -14.69
CA GLU A 507 -18.56 10.39 -15.37
C GLU A 507 -17.28 10.40 -14.53
N ASP A 508 -16.16 10.83 -15.11
CA ASP A 508 -14.90 10.89 -14.37
C ASP A 508 -15.00 11.91 -13.23
N PRO A 509 -14.71 11.52 -11.98
CA PRO A 509 -14.91 12.39 -10.82
C PRO A 509 -13.81 13.46 -10.72
N VAL A 510 -14.12 14.53 -10.01
CA VAL A 510 -13.08 15.41 -9.44
C VAL A 510 -12.45 14.70 -8.26
N THR A 511 -11.12 14.65 -8.24
CA THR A 511 -10.30 14.07 -7.18
C THR A 511 -9.52 15.18 -6.46
N LEU A 512 -9.51 15.13 -5.13
CA LEU A 512 -8.69 15.98 -4.26
C LEU A 512 -7.76 15.09 -3.44
N VAL A 513 -6.48 15.45 -3.36
CA VAL A 513 -5.45 14.68 -2.64
C VAL A 513 -4.59 15.57 -1.78
N THR A 514 -4.20 15.09 -0.60
CA THR A 514 -3.29 15.78 0.32
C THR A 514 -2.40 14.76 1.04
N ALA A 515 -1.10 15.04 1.11
CA ALA A 515 -0.14 14.21 1.83
C ALA A 515 -0.24 14.39 3.35
N GLU A 516 -0.07 13.30 4.08
CA GLU A 516 -0.05 13.22 5.54
C GLU A 516 1.21 12.46 5.98
N HIS A 517 2.08 13.13 6.73
CA HIS A 517 3.32 12.57 7.25
C HIS A 517 3.11 12.04 8.67
N VAL A 518 3.55 10.79 8.89
CA VAL A 518 3.46 10.15 10.21
C VAL A 518 4.58 10.57 11.13
N LYS A 519 5.77 10.86 10.58
CA LYS A 519 6.92 11.30 11.37
C LYS A 519 6.96 12.81 11.43
N THR A 520 6.63 13.33 12.61
CA THR A 520 6.58 14.78 12.86
C THR A 520 7.97 15.41 12.85
N GLY A 521 8.10 16.61 12.28
CA GLY A 521 9.30 17.43 12.41
C GLY A 521 10.52 16.99 11.60
N LYS A 522 10.35 16.07 10.64
CA LYS A 522 11.40 15.66 9.68
C LYS A 522 11.37 16.58 8.45
N LYS A 523 12.33 17.51 8.40
CA LYS A 523 12.45 18.57 7.36
C LYS A 523 12.70 18.05 5.93
N TYR A 524 12.94 16.75 5.75
CA TYR A 524 13.35 16.13 4.49
C TYR A 524 12.21 15.38 3.78
N ASP A 525 11.01 15.33 4.36
CA ASP A 525 9.95 14.44 3.87
C ASP A 525 9.01 15.11 2.85
N ALA A 526 9.32 16.32 2.38
CA ALA A 526 8.47 17.07 1.46
C ALA A 526 8.41 16.45 0.05
N ALA A 527 7.20 16.12 -0.42
CA ALA A 527 6.96 15.53 -1.74
C ALA A 527 5.93 16.33 -2.53
N LEU A 528 6.11 16.43 -3.85
CA LEU A 528 5.08 16.91 -4.78
C LEU A 528 3.97 15.87 -4.87
N ILE A 529 2.71 16.28 -5.06
CA ILE A 529 1.55 15.38 -5.14
C ILE A 529 0.62 15.76 -6.29
N TRP A 530 0.16 14.76 -7.04
CA TRP A 530 -0.84 14.91 -8.11
C TRP A 530 -1.58 13.59 -8.37
N THR A 531 -2.59 13.61 -9.24
CA THR A 531 -3.29 12.41 -9.71
C THR A 531 -2.95 12.07 -11.15
N GLU A 532 -2.95 10.79 -11.46
CA GLU A 532 -2.76 10.25 -12.81
C GLU A 532 -3.98 9.42 -13.22
N ASP A 533 -4.34 9.46 -14.50
CA ASP A 533 -5.33 8.57 -15.14
C ASP A 533 -6.66 8.48 -14.36
N THR A 534 -7.23 9.63 -13.98
CA THR A 534 -8.51 9.67 -13.28
C THR A 534 -9.65 9.22 -14.19
N THR A 535 -10.33 8.15 -13.80
CA THR A 535 -11.49 7.56 -14.50
C THR A 535 -12.65 7.33 -13.54
N LYS A 536 -13.84 7.05 -14.06
CA LYS A 536 -15.02 6.65 -13.27
C LYS A 536 -14.83 5.40 -12.37
N THR A 537 -13.79 4.59 -12.60
CA THR A 537 -13.52 3.37 -11.82
C THR A 537 -12.28 3.45 -10.93
N SER A 538 -11.35 4.33 -11.23
CA SER A 538 -10.08 4.42 -10.50
C SER A 538 -9.30 5.68 -10.86
N PHE A 539 -8.33 6.03 -10.02
CA PHE A 539 -7.28 6.99 -10.32
C PHE A 539 -5.98 6.54 -9.65
N LYS A 540 -4.86 7.13 -10.05
CA LYS A 540 -3.56 6.96 -9.40
C LYS A 540 -3.24 8.20 -8.60
N VAL A 541 -2.71 8.03 -7.38
CA VAL A 541 -2.10 9.10 -6.59
C VAL A 541 -0.59 9.00 -6.79
N CYS A 542 0.07 10.09 -7.17
CA CYS A 542 1.51 10.12 -7.38
C CYS A 542 2.18 11.12 -6.44
N LEU A 543 3.30 10.70 -5.85
CA LEU A 543 4.19 11.51 -5.04
C LEU A 543 5.58 11.55 -5.68
N ARG A 544 6.25 12.71 -5.66
CA ARG A 544 7.65 12.83 -6.08
C ARG A 544 8.45 13.63 -5.08
N GLU A 545 9.56 13.06 -4.63
CA GLU A 545 10.51 13.76 -3.77
C GLU A 545 11.15 14.96 -4.48
N MET A 546 11.33 16.06 -3.76
CA MET A 546 12.06 17.20 -4.30
C MET A 546 13.57 16.90 -4.27
N GLN A 547 14.24 17.08 -5.42
CA GLN A 547 15.68 16.79 -5.64
C GLN A 547 16.67 17.41 -4.63
N ASN A 548 16.22 18.32 -3.78
CA ASN A 548 17.04 19.02 -2.78
C ASN A 548 17.35 18.12 -1.57
N PHE A 549 16.56 17.07 -1.38
CA PHE A 549 16.76 16.03 -0.40
C PHE A 549 16.57 14.72 -1.15
N ASP A 550 17.66 14.00 -1.43
CA ASP A 550 17.61 12.63 -1.93
C ASP A 550 17.73 11.76 -0.67
N GLY A 551 16.59 11.35 -0.13
CA GLY A 551 16.46 10.84 1.21
C GLY A 551 15.44 9.71 1.33
N LYS A 552 15.46 9.04 2.48
CA LYS A 552 14.46 8.01 2.77
C LYS A 552 13.15 8.69 3.19
N HIS A 553 12.13 8.68 2.33
CA HIS A 553 10.75 8.94 2.77
C HIS A 553 10.20 7.70 3.46
N GLU A 554 9.90 7.78 4.75
CA GLU A 554 9.12 6.74 5.42
C GLU A 554 7.63 6.89 5.07
N ASP A 555 6.90 5.77 5.12
CA ASP A 555 5.50 5.66 4.70
C ASP A 555 4.68 6.96 4.81
N ILE A 556 4.33 7.55 3.66
CA ILE A 556 3.48 8.74 3.57
C ILE A 556 2.07 8.28 3.29
N TYR A 557 1.11 8.80 4.05
CA TYR A 557 -0.30 8.57 3.75
C TYR A 557 -0.81 9.70 2.86
N VAL A 558 -1.81 9.40 2.03
CA VAL A 558 -2.51 10.40 1.23
C VAL A 558 -3.99 10.30 1.54
N GLY A 559 -4.54 11.38 2.09
CA GLY A 559 -5.97 11.57 2.20
C GLY A 559 -6.55 11.99 0.86
N TRP A 560 -7.58 11.29 0.39
CA TRP A 560 -8.19 11.56 -0.91
C TRP A 560 -9.72 11.65 -0.82
N LEU A 561 -10.31 12.48 -1.68
CA LEU A 561 -11.76 12.65 -1.84
C LEU A 561 -12.08 12.70 -3.34
N ALA A 562 -13.01 11.88 -3.79
CA ALA A 562 -13.47 11.85 -5.17
C ALA A 562 -14.99 12.04 -5.25
N PHE A 563 -15.47 12.83 -6.21
CA PHE A 563 -16.91 13.11 -6.39
C PHE A 563 -17.24 13.49 -7.83
N SER A 564 -18.44 13.14 -8.31
CA SER A 564 -18.92 13.54 -9.65
C SER A 564 -20.06 14.56 -9.62
N LYS A 565 -20.83 14.58 -8.53
CA LYS A 565 -21.93 15.52 -8.31
C LYS A 565 -22.16 15.72 -6.82
N LEU A 566 -21.73 16.86 -6.30
CA LEU A 566 -21.89 17.14 -4.88
C LEU A 566 -23.23 17.81 -4.59
N ARG A 567 -23.81 17.46 -3.44
CA ARG A 567 -24.99 18.16 -2.91
C ARG A 567 -24.58 19.59 -2.55
N LYS A 568 -25.24 20.58 -3.17
CA LYS A 568 -25.21 21.96 -2.67
C LYS A 568 -25.75 21.96 -1.23
N PRO A 569 -25.17 22.75 -0.31
CA PRO A 569 -24.32 23.92 -0.59
C PRO A 569 -22.83 23.74 -0.28
N LEU A 570 -22.38 22.53 0.09
CA LEU A 570 -21.02 22.29 0.58
C LEU A 570 -19.94 22.71 -0.42
N PHE A 571 -20.09 22.26 -1.66
CA PHE A 571 -19.25 22.67 -2.78
C PHE A 571 -20.13 23.40 -3.76
N THR A 572 -20.03 24.71 -3.73
CA THR A 572 -20.94 25.57 -4.49
C THR A 572 -20.69 25.44 -5.98
N GLU A 573 -19.43 25.22 -6.34
CA GLU A 573 -18.92 25.12 -7.70
C GLU A 573 -17.71 24.18 -7.72
N TYR A 574 -17.55 23.42 -8.80
CA TYR A 574 -16.38 22.58 -9.04
C TYR A 574 -16.15 22.48 -10.54
N GLY A 575 -14.94 22.13 -10.93
CA GLY A 575 -14.61 21.96 -12.34
C GLY A 575 -13.16 21.55 -12.54
N SER A 576 -12.71 21.64 -13.79
CA SER A 576 -11.33 21.37 -14.16
C SER A 576 -10.86 22.38 -15.21
N VAL A 577 -9.63 22.86 -15.06
CA VAL A 577 -8.98 23.80 -15.96
C VAL A 577 -7.93 23.04 -16.75
N LYS A 578 -7.96 23.12 -18.07
CA LYS A 578 -7.02 22.41 -18.95
C LYS A 578 -5.81 23.28 -19.26
N PHE A 579 -4.62 22.70 -19.16
CA PHE A 579 -3.33 23.29 -19.48
C PHE A 579 -2.71 22.51 -20.65
N PRO A 580 -2.72 23.06 -21.88
CA PRO A 580 -2.21 22.36 -23.05
C PRO A 580 -0.68 22.17 -23.05
N ASN A 581 0.05 23.02 -22.31
CA ASN A 581 1.50 23.01 -22.17
C ASN A 581 2.30 22.93 -23.49
N THR A 582 1.74 23.48 -24.59
CA THR A 582 2.31 23.36 -25.95
C THR A 582 3.55 24.23 -26.21
N LYS A 583 3.92 25.11 -25.27
CA LYS A 583 5.07 26.03 -25.38
C LYS A 583 5.85 26.01 -24.08
N GLN A 584 7.17 26.22 -24.14
CA GLN A 584 7.99 26.37 -22.93
C GLN A 584 7.48 27.55 -22.07
N PRO A 585 7.36 27.39 -20.74
CA PRO A 585 6.87 28.46 -19.87
C PRO A 585 7.92 29.58 -19.79
N SER A 586 7.49 30.81 -19.56
CA SER A 586 8.41 31.96 -19.52
C SER A 586 9.13 32.08 -18.18
N ASP A 587 10.36 32.60 -18.22
CA ASP A 587 11.11 32.95 -17.01
C ASP A 587 10.40 34.03 -16.18
N GLU A 588 9.70 34.97 -16.84
CA GLU A 588 8.86 36.00 -16.19
C GLU A 588 7.70 35.43 -15.37
N SER A 589 7.27 34.20 -15.66
CA SER A 589 6.25 33.47 -14.91
C SER A 589 6.84 32.37 -14.03
N ASN A 590 8.11 32.48 -13.65
CA ASN A 590 8.83 31.49 -12.83
C ASN A 590 8.77 30.06 -13.40
N ASN A 591 8.71 29.94 -14.73
CA ASN A 591 8.58 28.68 -15.46
C ASN A 591 7.32 27.89 -15.04
N ALA A 592 6.20 28.58 -14.84
CA ALA A 592 4.88 28.00 -14.55
C ALA A 592 3.85 28.39 -15.62
N TYR A 593 2.83 27.55 -15.79
CA TYR A 593 1.64 27.87 -16.59
C TYR A 593 0.52 28.32 -15.67
N CYS A 594 -0.17 29.41 -16.01
CA CYS A 594 -1.22 29.95 -15.16
C CYS A 594 -2.43 30.38 -15.97
N GLU A 595 -3.63 30.04 -15.48
CA GLU A 595 -4.91 30.38 -16.10
C GLU A 595 -5.84 31.00 -15.05
N PHE A 596 -6.67 31.96 -15.48
CA PHE A 596 -7.66 32.59 -14.59
C PHE A 596 -8.99 31.85 -14.66
N VAL A 597 -9.56 31.55 -13.49
CA VAL A 597 -10.85 30.89 -13.33
C VAL A 597 -11.84 31.89 -12.75
N HIS A 598 -12.89 32.18 -13.51
CA HIS A 598 -14.01 32.98 -13.04
C HIS A 598 -15.01 32.11 -12.30
N PHE A 599 -15.44 32.54 -11.11
CA PHE A 599 -16.56 31.92 -10.43
C PHE A 599 -17.86 32.19 -11.22
N THR A 600 -18.78 31.24 -11.20
CA THR A 600 -20.11 31.38 -11.81
C THR A 600 -20.97 32.45 -11.12
N ARG A 601 -20.62 32.81 -9.88
CA ARG A 601 -21.21 33.93 -9.14
C ARG A 601 -20.15 34.70 -8.34
N SER A 602 -20.44 35.97 -8.04
CA SER A 602 -19.64 36.73 -7.07
C SER A 602 -19.99 36.30 -5.65
N TYR A 603 -18.98 36.09 -4.82
CA TYR A 603 -19.14 35.76 -3.41
C TYR A 603 -19.09 37.02 -2.53
N ASN A 604 -19.78 36.99 -1.39
CA ASN A 604 -19.72 38.08 -0.40
C ASN A 604 -18.39 38.13 0.34
N VAL A 605 -17.76 36.96 0.53
CA VAL A 605 -16.46 36.77 1.16
C VAL A 605 -15.66 35.84 0.27
N THR A 606 -14.36 36.09 0.13
CA THR A 606 -13.45 35.25 -0.65
C THR A 606 -13.55 33.79 -0.17
N PRO A 607 -14.05 32.85 -0.99
CA PRO A 607 -14.30 31.46 -0.58
C PRO A 607 -12.99 30.70 -0.32
N SER A 608 -13.07 29.48 0.22
CA SER A 608 -11.93 28.56 0.20
C SER A 608 -11.93 27.77 -1.10
N VAL A 609 -10.78 27.60 -1.75
CA VAL A 609 -10.68 26.81 -2.99
C VAL A 609 -9.66 25.70 -2.79
N LEU A 610 -10.07 24.47 -3.07
CA LEU A 610 -9.23 23.29 -3.06
C LEU A 610 -8.91 22.89 -4.50
N ILE A 611 -7.65 22.61 -4.81
CA ILE A 611 -7.22 22.17 -6.13
C ILE A 611 -6.38 20.90 -6.08
N THR A 612 -6.34 20.18 -7.19
CA THR A 612 -5.45 19.05 -7.40
C THR A 612 -5.10 18.96 -8.88
N ALA A 613 -3.82 18.80 -9.18
CA ALA A 613 -3.37 18.57 -10.55
C ALA A 613 -3.67 17.13 -10.97
N ASN A 614 -4.15 16.97 -12.19
CA ASN A 614 -4.49 15.69 -12.80
C ASN A 614 -3.82 15.59 -14.18
N HIS A 615 -3.04 14.54 -14.36
CA HIS A 615 -2.34 14.21 -15.59
C HIS A 615 -2.84 12.85 -16.12
N SER A 616 -2.58 12.57 -17.41
CA SER A 616 -3.01 11.34 -18.06
C SER A 616 -1.83 10.73 -18.79
N THR A 617 -1.41 9.53 -18.36
CA THR A 617 -0.44 8.71 -19.08
C THR A 617 -1.08 7.92 -20.20
N SER A 618 -2.41 7.78 -20.17
CA SER A 618 -3.19 7.07 -21.19
C SER A 618 -3.34 7.83 -22.51
N GLU A 619 -3.08 9.14 -22.54
CA GLU A 619 -3.09 9.94 -23.76
C GLU A 619 -1.79 9.75 -24.58
N SER A 620 -1.95 9.52 -25.89
CA SER A 620 -0.82 9.18 -26.76
C SER A 620 0.21 10.30 -26.82
N GLY A 621 1.43 10.01 -26.40
CA GLY A 621 2.54 10.95 -26.46
C GLY A 621 2.89 11.59 -25.13
N ASN A 622 2.08 11.46 -24.08
CA ASN A 622 2.37 11.97 -22.73
C ASN A 622 3.44 11.13 -22.01
N SER A 623 4.12 11.72 -21.02
CA SER A 623 5.20 11.04 -20.28
C SER A 623 4.58 10.07 -19.30
N ALA A 624 5.30 8.99 -19.02
CA ALA A 624 4.94 8.15 -17.89
C ALA A 624 5.12 8.93 -16.58
N ALA A 625 4.23 8.69 -15.60
CA ALA A 625 4.25 9.36 -14.31
C ALA A 625 5.62 9.35 -13.60
N VAL A 626 6.44 8.30 -13.82
CA VAL A 626 7.80 8.18 -13.28
C VAL A 626 8.73 9.34 -13.66
N HIS A 627 8.45 9.97 -14.79
CA HIS A 627 9.18 11.10 -15.34
C HIS A 627 8.62 12.45 -14.86
N ASN A 628 7.37 12.49 -14.41
CA ASN A 628 6.70 13.74 -14.08
C ASN A 628 6.83 14.10 -12.60
N GLY A 629 6.73 15.39 -12.30
CA GLY A 629 6.66 15.93 -10.95
C GLY A 629 5.79 17.16 -10.98
N ILE A 630 4.52 17.04 -10.58
CA ILE A 630 3.53 18.09 -10.83
C ILE A 630 3.11 18.71 -9.50
N THR A 631 2.99 20.04 -9.51
CA THR A 631 2.47 20.82 -8.39
C THR A 631 1.62 21.97 -8.90
N ALA A 632 0.53 22.25 -8.20
CA ALA A 632 -0.39 23.35 -8.53
C ALA A 632 -0.66 24.22 -7.29
N TRP A 633 -0.88 25.51 -7.51
CA TRP A 633 -1.19 26.48 -6.46
C TRP A 633 -2.06 27.62 -6.99
N ILE A 634 -2.61 28.43 -6.09
CA ILE A 634 -3.46 29.57 -6.42
C ILE A 634 -2.71 30.90 -6.22
N GLU A 635 -2.93 31.82 -7.15
CA GLU A 635 -2.47 33.21 -7.14
C GLU A 635 -3.69 34.15 -7.21
N ASN A 636 -3.59 35.33 -6.57
CA ASN A 636 -4.51 36.46 -6.76
C ASN A 636 -6.01 36.13 -6.63
N MET A 637 -6.38 35.29 -5.66
CA MET A 637 -7.79 34.94 -5.45
C MET A 637 -8.58 36.07 -4.79
N ASN A 638 -9.79 36.31 -5.28
CA ASN A 638 -10.72 37.30 -4.75
C ASN A 638 -12.15 36.75 -4.74
N THR A 639 -13.16 37.62 -4.65
CA THR A 639 -14.58 37.23 -4.60
C THR A 639 -15.19 36.84 -5.95
N THR A 640 -14.49 37.09 -7.07
CA THR A 640 -14.98 36.85 -8.43
C THR A 640 -14.22 35.75 -9.18
N GLY A 641 -13.04 35.37 -8.70
CA GLY A 641 -12.27 34.28 -9.27
C GLY A 641 -10.91 34.08 -8.63
N PHE A 642 -10.12 33.20 -9.23
CA PHE A 642 -8.75 32.90 -8.81
C PHE A 642 -7.88 32.57 -10.03
N ARG A 643 -6.57 32.81 -9.92
CA ARG A 643 -5.60 32.34 -10.92
C ARG A 643 -4.98 31.04 -10.43
N THR A 644 -5.12 29.96 -11.18
CA THR A 644 -4.46 28.69 -10.86
C THR A 644 -3.18 28.57 -11.67
N CYS A 645 -2.09 28.20 -11.01
CA CYS A 645 -0.79 27.98 -11.62
C CYS A 645 -0.39 26.52 -11.44
N VAL A 646 0.34 25.99 -12.41
CA VAL A 646 0.84 24.62 -12.41
C VAL A 646 2.27 24.60 -12.94
N LYS A 647 3.07 23.71 -12.34
CA LYS A 647 4.45 23.45 -12.75
C LYS A 647 4.69 21.97 -12.83
N GLU A 648 5.29 21.57 -13.95
CA GLU A 648 5.76 20.21 -14.21
C GLU A 648 7.30 20.22 -14.19
N VAL A 649 7.88 19.37 -13.36
CA VAL A 649 9.32 19.25 -13.17
C VAL A 649 9.84 18.08 -14.00
N TYR A 650 10.15 18.34 -15.28
CA TYR A 650 10.83 17.41 -16.19
C TYR A 650 11.92 18.11 -17.03
N GLU A 651 12.93 17.36 -17.48
CA GLU A 651 14.19 17.93 -18.00
C GLU A 651 14.10 18.43 -19.47
N THR A 652 13.13 17.99 -20.30
CA THR A 652 13.10 18.37 -21.73
C THR A 652 11.72 18.53 -22.42
N ARG A 653 10.58 18.34 -21.75
CA ARG A 653 9.21 18.39 -22.34
C ARG A 653 8.16 18.69 -21.28
N TYR A 654 7.01 19.21 -21.71
CA TYR A 654 5.85 19.52 -20.88
C TYR A 654 4.61 18.83 -21.48
N ASP A 655 3.89 18.07 -20.67
CA ASP A 655 2.72 17.32 -21.11
C ASP A 655 1.43 18.10 -20.85
N PRO A 656 0.38 17.93 -21.66
CA PRO A 656 -0.95 18.44 -21.35
C PRO A 656 -1.46 17.87 -20.02
N LEU A 657 -1.98 18.74 -19.17
CA LEU A 657 -2.55 18.36 -17.88
C LEU A 657 -3.78 19.18 -17.54
N SER A 658 -4.43 18.88 -16.43
CA SER A 658 -5.54 19.66 -15.92
C SER A 658 -5.42 19.91 -14.42
N VAL A 659 -6.08 20.95 -13.92
CA VAL A 659 -6.21 21.22 -12.49
C VAL A 659 -7.68 21.20 -12.14
N SER A 660 -8.05 20.19 -11.36
CA SER A 660 -9.39 20.10 -10.78
C SER A 660 -9.50 21.08 -9.61
N TYR A 661 -10.67 21.71 -9.47
CA TYR A 661 -10.94 22.64 -8.38
C TYR A 661 -12.30 22.41 -7.76
N ALA A 662 -12.41 22.73 -6.48
CA ALA A 662 -13.65 22.71 -5.71
C ALA A 662 -13.72 23.97 -4.84
N VAL A 663 -14.81 24.73 -4.99
CA VAL A 663 -15.08 25.94 -4.21
C VAL A 663 -15.90 25.56 -2.99
N VAL A 664 -15.36 25.83 -1.80
CA VAL A 664 -15.97 25.53 -0.51
C VAL A 664 -16.34 26.83 0.18
N THR A 665 -17.63 27.04 0.46
CA THR A 665 -18.12 28.25 1.13
C THR A 665 -18.67 27.96 2.51
N ASP A 666 -18.97 29.01 3.27
CA ASP A 666 -19.84 28.86 4.43
C ASP A 666 -21.22 28.47 3.93
N ILE A 667 -21.73 27.38 4.46
CA ILE A 667 -23.10 26.93 4.21
C ILE A 667 -24.07 27.75 5.05
N CYS A 668 -23.67 28.07 6.28
CA CYS A 668 -24.52 28.72 7.26
C CYS A 668 -24.01 30.12 7.60
N ASP A 669 -24.91 30.97 8.09
CA ASP A 669 -24.56 32.30 8.59
C ASP A 669 -23.50 32.23 9.70
N PRO A 670 -22.71 33.30 9.91
CA PRO A 670 -21.77 33.36 11.03
C PRO A 670 -22.41 32.96 12.37
N GLY A 671 -21.74 32.08 13.11
CA GLY A 671 -22.24 31.52 14.38
C GLY A 671 -23.15 30.29 14.24
N TRP A 672 -23.45 29.85 13.02
CA TRP A 672 -24.18 28.62 12.74
C TRP A 672 -23.24 27.52 12.25
N SER A 673 -23.70 26.29 12.30
CA SER A 673 -22.93 25.12 11.90
C SER A 673 -23.76 24.18 11.07
N TYR A 674 -23.24 23.74 9.94
CA TYR A 674 -23.94 22.81 9.08
C TYR A 674 -23.85 21.37 9.59
N PHE A 675 -24.97 20.65 9.51
CA PHE A 675 -25.02 19.19 9.63
C PHE A 675 -26.19 18.62 8.83
N ASN A 676 -25.94 17.59 8.01
CA ASN A 676 -26.95 16.84 7.29
C ASN A 676 -28.04 17.66 6.55
N GLY A 677 -27.67 18.78 5.91
CA GLY A 677 -28.60 19.60 5.13
C GLY A 677 -29.27 20.74 5.90
N TYR A 678 -28.94 20.95 7.16
CA TYR A 678 -29.50 22.00 8.01
C TYR A 678 -28.41 22.82 8.69
N CYS A 679 -28.76 24.05 9.07
CA CYS A 679 -27.92 24.94 9.85
C CYS A 679 -28.37 24.97 11.31
N TYR A 680 -27.41 24.82 12.23
CA TYR A 680 -27.65 24.75 13.67
C TYR A 680 -26.95 25.87 14.41
N PHE A 681 -27.69 26.55 15.28
CA PHE A 681 -27.17 27.55 16.21
C PHE A 681 -27.25 27.01 17.63
N THR A 682 -26.17 27.12 18.38
CA THR A 682 -26.11 26.68 19.78
C THR A 682 -26.07 27.89 20.69
N SER A 683 -26.95 27.94 21.68
CA SER A 683 -26.95 29.01 22.67
C SER A 683 -25.82 28.82 23.69
N GLU A 684 -25.07 29.87 23.98
CA GLU A 684 -24.11 29.87 25.09
C GLU A 684 -24.79 30.03 26.46
N THR A 685 -26.02 30.58 26.51
CA THR A 685 -26.76 30.88 27.74
C THR A 685 -28.05 30.08 27.84
N CYS A 686 -28.39 29.63 29.05
CA CYS A 686 -29.66 28.95 29.30
C CYS A 686 -30.84 29.92 29.36
N THR A 687 -32.04 29.41 29.11
CA THR A 687 -33.31 30.15 29.24
C THR A 687 -34.46 29.17 29.42
N ASN A 688 -35.68 29.64 29.73
CA ASN A 688 -36.89 28.81 29.70
C ASN A 688 -37.31 28.45 28.27
N TRP A 689 -38.12 27.38 28.13
CA TRP A 689 -38.46 26.79 26.83
C TRP A 689 -39.17 27.79 25.89
N THR A 690 -40.10 28.58 26.42
CA THR A 690 -40.86 29.58 25.63
C THR A 690 -39.92 30.66 25.06
N ASN A 691 -38.95 31.11 25.85
CA ASN A 691 -37.96 32.08 25.39
C ASN A 691 -36.93 31.46 24.43
N ALA A 692 -36.56 30.18 24.61
CA ALA A 692 -35.71 29.46 23.66
C ALA A 692 -36.39 29.40 22.28
N LEU A 693 -37.67 29.01 22.26
CA LEU A 693 -38.50 28.99 21.05
C LEU A 693 -38.54 30.37 20.38
N LYS A 694 -38.83 31.43 21.15
CA LYS A 694 -38.84 32.81 20.63
C LYS A 694 -37.49 33.21 20.05
N LYS A 695 -36.38 32.92 20.74
CA LYS A 695 -35.02 33.25 20.25
C LYS A 695 -34.68 32.53 18.95
N CYS A 696 -35.16 31.30 18.75
CA CYS A 696 -35.00 30.61 17.46
C CYS A 696 -35.86 31.27 16.37
N HIS A 697 -37.10 31.63 16.67
CA HIS A 697 -37.96 32.36 15.72
C HIS A 697 -37.40 33.73 15.32
N ASP A 698 -36.87 34.50 16.28
CA ASP A 698 -36.22 35.80 16.02
C ASP A 698 -35.00 35.66 15.07
N LYS A 699 -34.45 34.45 14.94
CA LYS A 699 -33.37 34.09 14.02
C LYS A 699 -33.86 33.40 12.73
N ASN A 700 -35.15 33.45 12.43
CA ASN A 700 -35.79 32.76 11.31
C ASN A 700 -35.48 31.25 11.30
N SER A 701 -35.61 30.61 12.46
CA SER A 701 -35.31 29.20 12.68
C SER A 701 -36.31 28.58 13.65
N VAL A 702 -36.26 27.26 13.82
CA VAL A 702 -37.09 26.53 14.79
C VAL A 702 -36.25 26.01 15.95
N LEU A 703 -36.86 25.83 17.12
CA LEU A 703 -36.25 25.04 18.18
C LEU A 703 -36.12 23.59 17.69
N ILE A 704 -34.98 22.96 17.95
CA ILE A 704 -34.58 21.71 17.28
C ILE A 704 -35.68 20.63 17.26
N ASP A 705 -36.00 20.16 16.06
CA ASP A 705 -36.75 18.92 15.80
C ASP A 705 -35.78 17.79 15.41
N VAL A 706 -35.89 16.63 16.05
CA VAL A 706 -34.94 15.52 15.87
C VAL A 706 -35.60 14.37 15.12
N ASN A 707 -35.03 14.02 13.97
CA ASN A 707 -35.61 13.01 13.06
C ASN A 707 -34.79 11.72 12.98
N THR A 708 -33.53 11.75 13.42
CA THR A 708 -32.65 10.57 13.39
C THR A 708 -31.76 10.52 14.62
N ASN A 709 -31.19 9.34 14.90
CA ASN A 709 -30.27 9.19 16.02
C ASN A 709 -28.99 10.02 15.83
N GLU A 710 -28.55 10.22 14.59
CA GLU A 710 -27.36 11.01 14.27
C GLU A 710 -27.56 12.48 14.58
N GLU A 711 -28.74 13.02 14.25
CA GLU A 711 -29.13 14.38 14.63
C GLU A 711 -29.23 14.51 16.14
N ASN A 712 -29.77 13.50 16.84
CA ASN A 712 -29.85 13.46 18.30
C ASN A 712 -28.47 13.51 18.97
N VAL A 713 -27.52 12.69 18.50
CA VAL A 713 -26.16 12.66 19.01
C VAL A 713 -25.44 13.98 18.70
N TYR A 714 -25.59 14.49 17.47
CA TYR A 714 -24.95 15.73 17.05
C TYR A 714 -25.38 16.94 17.90
N ILE A 715 -26.68 17.12 18.13
CA ILE A 715 -27.17 18.30 18.87
C ILE A 715 -26.77 18.28 20.34
N GLN A 716 -26.64 17.11 20.95
CA GLN A 716 -26.22 16.98 22.35
C GLN A 716 -24.71 17.21 22.55
N HIS A 717 -23.89 16.77 21.60
CA HIS A 717 -22.44 17.05 21.63
C HIS A 717 -22.12 18.54 21.59
N ARG A 718 -22.96 19.34 20.92
CA ARG A 718 -22.78 20.80 20.82
C ARG A 718 -22.90 21.52 22.16
N HIS A 719 -23.53 20.90 23.15
CA HIS A 719 -23.65 21.41 24.52
C HIS A 719 -22.61 20.79 25.44
N ASN A 720 -21.46 20.35 24.90
CA ASN A 720 -20.41 19.63 25.63
C ASN A 720 -20.92 18.36 26.34
N GLY A 721 -21.99 17.76 25.81
CA GLY A 721 -22.65 16.60 26.39
C GLY A 721 -23.49 16.88 27.64
N ASP A 722 -23.90 18.13 27.85
CA ASP A 722 -24.81 18.59 28.92
C ASP A 722 -26.28 18.69 28.43
N ASN A 723 -27.19 19.03 29.34
CA ASN A 723 -28.63 19.08 29.07
C ASN A 723 -29.02 20.24 28.15
N SER A 724 -29.96 20.02 27.22
CA SER A 724 -30.43 21.07 26.32
C SER A 724 -31.87 20.90 25.85
N TRP A 725 -32.55 22.03 25.59
CA TRP A 725 -33.94 22.03 25.12
C TRP A 725 -34.11 21.40 23.74
N LEU A 726 -35.19 20.63 23.60
CA LEU A 726 -35.74 20.16 22.34
C LEU A 726 -37.04 20.88 21.99
N GLY A 727 -37.41 20.91 20.71
CA GLY A 727 -38.68 21.46 20.23
C GLY A 727 -39.89 20.55 20.46
N LEU A 728 -39.72 19.41 21.15
CA LEU A 728 -40.79 18.46 21.48
C LEU A 728 -41.53 18.94 22.74
N ASN A 729 -42.86 18.86 22.74
CA ASN A 729 -43.73 19.31 23.84
C ASN A 729 -45.13 18.70 23.69
N ASP A 730 -45.91 18.63 24.76
CA ASP A 730 -47.32 18.20 24.76
C ASP A 730 -48.26 19.24 25.41
N ARG A 731 -47.79 20.49 25.55
CA ARG A 731 -48.52 21.65 26.12
C ARG A 731 -49.93 21.90 25.59
N SER A 732 -50.26 21.39 24.40
CA SER A 732 -51.60 21.55 23.79
C SER A 732 -52.57 20.45 24.22
N THR A 733 -52.07 19.22 24.36
CA THR A 733 -52.83 18.03 24.70
C THR A 733 -51.93 17.10 25.49
N GLU A 734 -52.18 17.01 26.80
CA GLU A 734 -51.45 16.15 27.72
C GLU A 734 -51.26 14.72 27.18
N GLY A 735 -50.02 14.24 27.17
CA GLY A 735 -49.62 12.92 26.68
C GLY A 735 -49.45 12.82 25.15
N ASP A 736 -49.70 13.90 24.40
CA ASP A 736 -49.58 13.94 22.94
C ASP A 736 -48.41 14.83 22.48
N PHE A 737 -47.20 14.27 22.55
CA PHE A 737 -45.96 14.99 22.22
C PHE A 737 -45.85 15.30 20.72
N THR A 738 -45.66 16.58 20.42
CA THR A 738 -45.52 17.12 19.07
C THR A 738 -44.33 18.07 18.95
N TRP A 739 -43.66 18.02 17.80
CA TRP A 739 -42.62 18.97 17.43
C TRP A 739 -43.27 20.29 16.98
N VAL A 740 -42.78 21.42 17.51
CA VAL A 740 -43.29 22.76 17.14
C VAL A 740 -43.28 23.00 15.63
N ALA A 741 -42.33 22.43 14.89
CA ALA A 741 -42.17 22.66 13.45
C ALA A 741 -43.06 21.77 12.57
N HIS A 742 -43.28 20.50 12.93
CA HIS A 742 -43.77 19.47 12.00
C HIS A 742 -44.82 18.50 12.58
N GLY A 743 -45.25 18.66 13.84
CA GLY A 743 -46.23 17.74 14.47
C GLY A 743 -45.58 16.45 14.98
N HIS A 744 -46.22 15.29 14.78
CA HIS A 744 -45.67 14.00 15.24
C HIS A 744 -44.41 13.60 14.45
N GLY A 745 -43.38 13.17 15.17
CA GLY A 745 -42.18 12.57 14.58
C GLY A 745 -42.16 11.06 14.76
N ASN A 746 -41.47 10.35 13.86
CA ASN A 746 -41.30 8.88 13.94
C ASN A 746 -40.13 8.47 14.85
N PHE A 747 -39.21 9.38 15.15
CA PHE A 747 -38.03 9.12 15.96
C PHE A 747 -38.23 9.60 17.39
N THR A 748 -37.93 8.74 18.36
CA THR A 748 -37.90 9.10 19.78
C THR A 748 -36.68 8.48 20.47
N ALA A 749 -36.09 9.18 21.44
CA ALA A 749 -35.02 8.64 22.27
C ALA A 749 -35.29 8.85 23.77
N TRP A 750 -36.50 8.51 24.23
CA TRP A 750 -36.88 8.64 25.63
C TRP A 750 -36.00 7.80 26.56
N ALA A 751 -35.63 8.37 27.71
CA ALA A 751 -34.97 7.64 28.76
C ALA A 751 -35.90 6.59 29.37
N LYS A 752 -35.31 5.62 30.06
CA LYS A 752 -36.09 4.57 30.72
C LYS A 752 -37.14 5.17 31.67
N ASN A 753 -38.40 4.81 31.46
CA ASN A 753 -39.58 5.30 32.18
C ASN A 753 -39.98 6.76 31.89
N GLN A 754 -39.53 7.34 30.78
CA GLN A 754 -39.99 8.65 30.30
C GLN A 754 -40.87 8.54 29.04
N PRO A 755 -41.75 9.51 28.78
CA PRO A 755 -42.11 10.65 29.66
C PRO A 755 -42.95 10.20 30.87
N ASN A 756 -42.79 10.84 32.03
CA ASN A 756 -43.44 10.46 33.29
C ASN A 756 -44.43 11.51 33.84
N ASN A 757 -44.50 12.67 33.20
CA ASN A 757 -45.28 13.84 33.57
C ASN A 757 -45.17 14.22 35.07
N PHE A 758 -43.94 14.30 35.57
CA PHE A 758 -43.69 14.54 36.99
C PHE A 758 -43.92 16.00 37.38
N LYS A 759 -45.14 16.31 37.86
CA LYS A 759 -45.61 17.66 38.23
C LYS A 759 -45.92 18.57 37.01
N GLU A 760 -46.64 18.03 36.03
CA GLU A 760 -47.09 18.78 34.85
C GLU A 760 -45.87 19.26 34.01
N GLU A 761 -45.12 18.29 33.50
CA GLU A 761 -43.87 18.49 32.74
C GLU A 761 -44.10 18.44 31.24
N ASP A 762 -44.49 19.58 30.67
CA ASP A 762 -44.96 19.60 29.28
C ASP A 762 -43.85 19.81 28.20
N CYS A 763 -42.58 19.95 28.60
CA CYS A 763 -41.46 20.33 27.71
C CYS A 763 -40.32 19.32 27.77
N VAL A 764 -39.58 19.13 26.69
CA VAL A 764 -38.57 18.08 26.60
C VAL A 764 -37.15 18.63 26.51
N HIS A 765 -36.23 18.06 27.29
CA HIS A 765 -34.80 18.27 27.13
C HIS A 765 -34.07 16.97 26.78
N ALA A 766 -32.89 17.10 26.20
CA ALA A 766 -31.95 16.01 26.02
C ALA A 766 -31.00 15.94 27.22
N LEU A 767 -30.64 14.73 27.67
CA LEU A 767 -29.85 14.49 28.88
C LEU A 767 -28.32 14.49 28.67
N GLY A 768 -27.87 14.54 27.43
CA GLY A 768 -26.45 14.57 27.09
C GLY A 768 -25.75 13.22 27.10
N VAL A 769 -24.41 13.26 26.97
CA VAL A 769 -23.56 12.07 26.74
C VAL A 769 -23.59 11.10 27.92
N LYS A 770 -23.76 11.59 29.14
CA LYS A 770 -23.75 10.77 30.37
C LYS A 770 -24.93 9.81 30.47
N TYR A 771 -26.00 10.06 29.72
CA TYR A 771 -27.25 9.31 29.75
C TYR A 771 -27.60 8.77 28.35
N ASN A 772 -26.59 8.28 27.62
CA ASN A 772 -26.75 7.60 26.33
C ASN A 772 -27.54 8.40 25.28
N TYR A 773 -27.47 9.74 25.32
CA TYR A 773 -28.20 10.62 24.42
C TYR A 773 -29.73 10.54 24.53
N GLU A 774 -30.26 10.12 25.68
CA GLU A 774 -31.70 9.97 25.92
C GLU A 774 -32.39 11.30 26.30
N TRP A 775 -33.72 11.30 26.31
CA TRP A 775 -34.59 12.46 26.54
C TRP A 775 -35.41 12.33 27.83
N ASN A 776 -35.81 13.47 28.37
CA ASN A 776 -36.63 13.58 29.57
C ASN A 776 -37.59 14.77 29.44
N ASP A 777 -38.84 14.58 29.86
CA ASP A 777 -39.81 15.65 30.08
C ASP A 777 -39.46 16.41 31.37
N VAL A 778 -39.63 17.73 31.32
CA VAL A 778 -39.29 18.67 32.39
C VAL A 778 -40.22 19.87 32.38
N GLN A 779 -40.21 20.63 33.48
CA GLN A 779 -40.99 21.86 33.58
C GLN A 779 -40.51 22.90 32.57
N CYS A 780 -41.42 23.43 31.77
CA CYS A 780 -41.10 24.44 30.74
C CYS A 780 -40.42 25.72 31.29
N SER A 781 -40.51 25.97 32.60
CA SER A 781 -39.86 27.08 33.31
C SER A 781 -38.37 26.89 33.57
N ASP A 782 -37.84 25.68 33.42
CA ASP A 782 -36.45 25.35 33.74
C ASP A 782 -35.44 26.08 32.86
N CYS A 783 -34.18 26.17 33.28
CA CYS A 783 -33.13 26.86 32.52
C CYS A 783 -32.22 25.85 31.83
N HIS A 784 -32.38 25.70 30.52
CA HIS A 784 -31.46 24.92 29.68
C HIS A 784 -30.94 25.73 28.50
N GLN A 785 -29.73 25.39 28.06
CA GLN A 785 -29.23 25.81 26.76
C GLN A 785 -30.08 25.14 25.66
N PHE A 786 -30.01 25.65 24.43
CA PHE A 786 -30.86 25.20 23.34
C PHE A 786 -30.15 25.26 21.99
N THR A 787 -30.64 24.45 21.05
CA THR A 787 -30.19 24.46 19.66
C THR A 787 -31.33 24.90 18.76
N CYS A 788 -31.08 25.87 17.88
CA CYS A 788 -32.00 26.22 16.81
C CYS A 788 -31.59 25.50 15.51
N LYS A 789 -32.57 25.13 14.69
CA LYS A 789 -32.40 24.48 13.39
C LYS A 789 -33.13 25.29 12.31
N LYS A 790 -32.53 25.44 11.14
CA LYS A 790 -33.20 25.94 9.94
C LYS A 790 -32.73 25.19 8.70
N GLY A 791 -33.65 25.04 7.75
CA GLY A 791 -33.30 24.62 6.40
C GLY A 791 -32.40 25.65 5.74
N GLU A 792 -31.69 25.21 4.70
CA GLU A 792 -31.00 26.13 3.77
C GLU A 792 -31.99 27.08 3.09
#